data_AF-A0A2K5PEN3-F1
#
_entry.id   AF-A0A2K5PEN3-F1
#
_cell.length_a   1.000
_cell.length_b   1.000
_cell.length_c   1.000
_cell.angle_alpha   90.00
_cell.angle_beta   90.00
_cell.angle_gamma   90.00
#
_symmetry.space_group_name_H-M   'P 1'
#
loop_
_entity.id
_entity.type
_entity.pdbx_description
1 polymer ?
#
loop_
_entity_poly.entity_id
_entity_poly.type
_entity_poly.pdbx_seq_one_letter_code
_entity_poly.pdbx_strand_id
1 'polypeptide(L)'
;MRTGVIGLILPPTFSFLEMMWRICPALAVGSTVVALVPPASPTPLLLAQLAGELGSFPGILNVISGPASLGPVLASQPAIQKVAFCGALEEGRVLRRSLAGKCVELGLALGMESLLLLTDTTDVDSAVEGVVDAAWSDRGPGGLRLLIQESVWDEVMRRLQERMGRLRSGRGLDGAVDMGTRGAAACDLAQRFVHEAQSQGAQVFQAGDVPPERPFYPPTLVFNLPPASPCAQAEVPWPVVVASPFRTAKEALAVANGTPRGGSASVWSERLGQALELGYGLRMGTVWINAHGLRDPSVPTGGCKESGCSWHGGPDGLYEYLRPSGTPTQVSCLSKNMNYDTFGLTVPSTLPAGPEIGPSPAPPYGLFVGGRFQAPGARSSRPIQDSSGNLHGYVAEGGAKDIRGAVEAAHQAAPGWAGQSPGARAGLLWALAAALERRKSTLASRLERQGVELKAAEAEVELSARRLRAWGARAQAQGHTLQVSGLRGPVLRLREPLGVLAVVCPDEWPLLAFVSLLAPALACGNTVVMVPSAACPLLALEVCQDIATLFPAGLANVVTGDQDHLTRCLALHQDVQALWYFGSAQGSQFVEWASAGNLKPVWVSRGCPRAWDQEAEGAGPELGLRAARTKALWLPMGD
;
A
#
# COMPACT_ATOMS: atom_id res chain seq x y z
N MET A 1 3.32 4.01 -21.93
CA MET A 1 3.67 2.80 -22.71
C MET A 1 3.09 1.55 -22.03
N ARG A 2 2.83 0.48 -22.79
CA ARG A 2 2.37 -0.81 -22.26
C ARG A 2 3.44 -1.51 -21.42
N THR A 3 3.04 -2.33 -20.46
CA THR A 3 3.98 -3.04 -19.56
C THR A 3 4.62 -4.26 -20.23
N GLY A 4 3.93 -4.92 -21.18
CA GLY A 4 4.45 -6.08 -21.91
C GLY A 4 3.59 -7.33 -21.69
N VAL A 5 4.20 -8.42 -21.23
CA VAL A 5 3.56 -9.68 -20.84
C VAL A 5 3.23 -9.65 -19.34
N ILE A 6 1.99 -9.99 -19.01
CA ILE A 6 1.46 -10.01 -17.64
C ILE A 6 1.17 -11.45 -17.23
N GLY A 7 1.75 -11.87 -16.11
CA GLY A 7 1.39 -13.11 -15.43
C GLY A 7 0.24 -12.86 -14.46
N LEU A 8 -0.89 -13.54 -14.65
CA LEU A 8 -2.05 -13.47 -13.75
C LEU A 8 -2.14 -14.79 -12.98
N ILE A 9 -2.13 -14.75 -11.64
CA ILE A 9 -2.25 -15.93 -10.78
C ILE A 9 -3.51 -15.76 -9.94
N LEU A 10 -4.46 -16.68 -10.09
CA LEU A 10 -5.78 -16.63 -9.45
C LEU A 10 -5.97 -17.75 -8.42
N PRO A 11 -6.66 -17.49 -7.30
CA PRO A 11 -6.92 -18.50 -6.26
C PRO A 11 -8.08 -19.41 -6.65
N PRO A 12 -8.29 -20.58 -6.02
CA PRO A 12 -9.43 -21.49 -6.28
C PRO A 12 -10.81 -20.84 -6.20
N THR A 13 -10.97 -19.82 -5.37
CA THR A 13 -12.25 -19.16 -5.05
C THR A 13 -12.50 -17.90 -5.88
N PHE A 14 -11.74 -17.67 -6.95
CA PHE A 14 -11.88 -16.45 -7.76
C PHE A 14 -13.21 -16.40 -8.51
N SER A 15 -13.78 -15.22 -8.65
CA SER A 15 -14.96 -15.02 -9.50
C SER A 15 -14.57 -14.74 -10.95
N PHE A 16 -15.41 -15.17 -11.90
CA PHE A 16 -15.23 -14.84 -13.32
C PHE A 16 -15.11 -13.33 -13.55
N LEU A 17 -15.88 -12.52 -12.82
CA LEU A 17 -15.84 -11.07 -12.91
C LEU A 17 -14.48 -10.49 -12.50
N GLU A 18 -13.91 -10.94 -11.37
CA GLU A 18 -12.59 -10.47 -10.89
C GLU A 18 -11.45 -10.82 -11.84
N MET A 19 -11.56 -11.97 -12.52
CA MET A 19 -10.64 -12.35 -13.58
C MET A 19 -10.76 -11.38 -14.77
N MET A 20 -11.97 -11.14 -15.25
CA MET A 20 -12.21 -10.25 -16.41
C MET A 20 -11.76 -8.81 -16.12
N TRP A 21 -11.95 -8.33 -14.89
CA TRP A 21 -11.47 -7.02 -14.44
C TRP A 21 -9.95 -6.85 -14.46
N ARG A 22 -9.19 -7.94 -14.61
CA ARG A 22 -7.72 -7.93 -14.74
C ARG A 22 -7.27 -8.21 -16.16
N ILE A 23 -7.95 -9.14 -16.85
CA ILE A 23 -7.65 -9.48 -18.24
C ILE A 23 -8.01 -8.31 -19.17
N CYS A 24 -9.24 -7.78 -19.10
CA CYS A 24 -9.70 -6.73 -20.00
C CYS A 24 -8.81 -5.47 -20.01
N PRO A 25 -8.45 -4.84 -18.88
CA PRO A 25 -7.59 -3.66 -18.91
C PRO A 25 -6.18 -3.98 -19.42
N ALA A 26 -5.63 -5.14 -19.10
CA ALA A 26 -4.33 -5.59 -19.63
C ALA A 26 -4.37 -5.67 -21.17
N LEU A 27 -5.41 -6.28 -21.73
CA LEU A 27 -5.60 -6.37 -23.17
C LEU A 27 -5.89 -5.00 -23.81
N ALA A 28 -6.67 -4.15 -23.14
CA ALA A 28 -7.02 -2.81 -23.63
C ALA A 28 -5.80 -1.90 -23.78
N VAL A 29 -4.79 -2.01 -22.91
CA VAL A 29 -3.51 -1.28 -23.06
C VAL A 29 -2.55 -1.93 -24.06
N GLY A 30 -2.95 -3.04 -24.68
CA GLY A 30 -2.14 -3.79 -25.66
C GLY A 30 -1.08 -4.69 -25.03
N SER A 31 -1.24 -5.09 -23.77
CA SER A 31 -0.40 -6.10 -23.12
C SER A 31 -0.93 -7.52 -23.43
N THR A 32 -0.08 -8.53 -23.31
CA THR A 32 -0.49 -9.94 -23.41
C THR A 32 -0.60 -10.56 -22.04
N VAL A 33 -1.48 -11.55 -21.87
CA VAL A 33 -1.79 -12.15 -20.57
C VAL A 33 -1.50 -13.65 -20.60
N VAL A 34 -0.81 -14.12 -19.55
CA VAL A 34 -0.68 -15.54 -19.21
C VAL A 34 -1.37 -15.76 -17.86
N ALA A 35 -2.54 -16.39 -17.87
CA ALA A 35 -3.32 -16.66 -16.68
C ALA A 35 -3.09 -18.09 -16.19
N LEU A 36 -2.56 -18.24 -14.97
CA LEU A 36 -2.51 -19.50 -14.25
C LEU A 36 -3.77 -19.65 -13.42
N VAL A 37 -4.52 -20.71 -13.69
CA VAL A 37 -5.81 -20.99 -13.07
C VAL A 37 -5.80 -22.37 -12.39
N PRO A 38 -6.55 -22.51 -11.29
CA PRO A 38 -6.66 -23.78 -10.60
C PRO A 38 -7.47 -24.79 -11.43
N PRO A 39 -7.14 -26.08 -11.40
CA PRO A 39 -7.77 -27.10 -12.24
C PRO A 39 -9.26 -27.33 -11.94
N ALA A 40 -9.71 -26.89 -10.76
CA ALA A 40 -11.11 -26.97 -10.36
C ALA A 40 -12.03 -25.97 -11.11
N SER A 41 -11.48 -24.98 -11.81
CA SER A 41 -12.26 -23.93 -12.46
C SER A 41 -12.16 -24.01 -14.00
N PRO A 42 -13.18 -24.53 -14.70
CA PRO A 42 -13.15 -24.67 -16.17
C PRO A 42 -13.42 -23.35 -16.92
N THR A 43 -14.01 -22.35 -16.28
CA THR A 43 -14.45 -21.10 -16.93
C THR A 43 -13.36 -20.35 -17.71
N PRO A 44 -12.11 -20.23 -17.21
CA PRO A 44 -11.02 -19.59 -17.97
C PRO A 44 -10.60 -20.38 -19.21
N LEU A 45 -10.72 -21.71 -19.19
CA LEU A 45 -10.41 -22.55 -20.35
C LEU A 45 -11.46 -22.35 -21.46
N LEU A 46 -12.74 -22.21 -21.06
CA LEU A 46 -13.80 -21.84 -22.00
C LEU A 46 -13.54 -20.45 -22.61
N LEU A 47 -13.12 -19.48 -21.79
CA LEU A 47 -12.75 -18.15 -22.30
C LEU A 47 -11.58 -18.25 -23.30
N ALA A 48 -10.58 -19.08 -23.03
CA ALA A 48 -9.46 -19.31 -23.94
C ALA A 48 -9.91 -19.94 -25.26
N GLN A 49 -10.84 -20.90 -25.21
CA GLN A 49 -11.43 -21.50 -26.41
C GLN A 49 -12.15 -20.43 -27.25
N LEU A 50 -13.03 -19.64 -26.63
CA LEU A 50 -13.76 -18.56 -27.30
C LEU A 50 -12.81 -17.50 -27.88
N ALA A 51 -11.76 -17.15 -27.16
CA ALA A 51 -10.73 -16.23 -27.65
C ALA A 51 -9.99 -16.80 -28.88
N GLY A 52 -9.78 -18.11 -28.94
CA GLY A 52 -9.19 -18.80 -30.09
C GLY A 52 -10.13 -18.83 -31.31
N GLU A 53 -11.43 -18.99 -31.10
CA GLU A 53 -12.44 -18.99 -32.17
C GLU A 53 -12.66 -17.58 -32.77
N LEU A 54 -12.61 -16.54 -31.95
CA LEU A 54 -12.87 -15.15 -32.35
C LEU A 54 -11.61 -14.38 -32.78
N GLY A 55 -10.42 -14.84 -32.39
CA GLY A 55 -9.20 -14.04 -32.42
C GLY A 55 -8.43 -14.11 -33.75
N SER A 56 -8.13 -12.95 -34.34
CA SER A 56 -7.16 -12.83 -35.45
C SER A 56 -5.69 -12.83 -34.99
N PHE A 57 -5.44 -12.83 -33.68
CA PHE A 57 -4.12 -12.67 -33.07
C PHE A 57 -3.82 -13.80 -32.06
N PRO A 58 -3.11 -14.86 -32.47
CA PRO A 58 -2.78 -15.96 -31.57
C PRO A 58 -1.83 -15.49 -30.46
N GLY A 59 -2.08 -15.96 -29.22
CA GLY A 59 -1.19 -15.74 -28.07
C GLY A 59 -1.44 -14.46 -27.26
N ILE A 60 -2.48 -13.67 -27.56
CA ILE A 60 -2.87 -12.51 -26.74
C ILE A 60 -3.28 -12.94 -25.32
N LEU A 61 -4.07 -14.02 -25.23
CA LEU A 61 -4.50 -14.64 -23.98
C LEU A 61 -4.04 -16.10 -23.96
N ASN A 62 -3.28 -16.47 -22.94
CA ASN A 62 -2.82 -17.83 -22.71
C ASN A 62 -3.33 -18.26 -21.34
N VAL A 63 -4.03 -19.39 -21.26
CA VAL A 63 -4.57 -19.90 -20.00
C VAL A 63 -3.93 -21.25 -19.72
N ILE A 64 -3.31 -21.36 -18.54
CA ILE A 64 -2.64 -22.56 -18.06
C ILE A 64 -3.40 -23.06 -16.84
N SER A 65 -3.88 -24.29 -16.90
CA SER A 65 -4.50 -24.97 -15.76
C SER A 65 -3.45 -25.79 -15.01
N GLY A 66 -3.31 -25.57 -13.71
CA GLY A 66 -2.34 -26.33 -12.92
C GLY A 66 -2.33 -25.99 -11.43
N PRO A 67 -1.51 -26.70 -10.65
CA PRO A 67 -1.41 -26.47 -9.21
C PRO A 67 -0.77 -25.13 -8.87
N ALA A 68 -1.03 -24.62 -7.67
CA ALA A 68 -0.48 -23.35 -7.16
C ALA A 68 1.06 -23.30 -7.16
N SER A 69 1.74 -24.46 -7.14
CA SER A 69 3.19 -24.57 -7.25
C SER A 69 3.77 -24.02 -8.57
N LEU A 70 2.96 -23.92 -9.62
CA LEU A 70 3.37 -23.28 -10.88
C LEU A 70 3.39 -21.74 -10.79
N GLY A 71 2.75 -21.15 -9.77
CA GLY A 71 2.68 -19.70 -9.60
C GLY A 71 4.06 -19.03 -9.54
N PRO A 72 4.95 -19.45 -8.63
CA PRO A 72 6.32 -18.92 -8.57
C PRO A 72 7.15 -19.19 -9.84
N VAL A 73 6.88 -20.30 -10.53
CA VAL A 73 7.58 -20.66 -11.78
C VAL A 73 7.19 -19.70 -12.91
N LEU A 74 5.88 -19.44 -13.06
CA LEU A 74 5.36 -18.44 -14.00
C LEU A 74 5.94 -17.07 -13.65
N ALA A 75 5.81 -16.66 -12.40
CA ALA A 75 6.22 -15.34 -11.95
C ALA A 75 7.74 -15.09 -12.08
N SER A 76 8.56 -16.14 -12.14
CA SER A 76 10.01 -16.05 -12.32
C SER A 76 10.47 -16.03 -13.77
N GLN A 77 9.56 -16.16 -14.74
CA GLN A 77 9.93 -16.16 -16.15
C GLN A 77 10.44 -14.78 -16.58
N PRO A 78 11.60 -14.70 -17.28
CA PRO A 78 12.19 -13.42 -17.67
C PRO A 78 11.34 -12.65 -18.68
N ALA A 79 10.46 -13.34 -19.40
CA ALA A 79 9.54 -12.73 -20.36
C ALA A 79 8.36 -11.99 -19.69
N ILE A 80 8.09 -12.22 -18.40
CA ILE A 80 6.99 -11.57 -17.68
C ILE A 80 7.48 -10.28 -17.05
N GLN A 81 6.84 -9.15 -17.37
CA GLN A 81 7.21 -7.85 -16.81
C GLN A 81 6.40 -7.48 -15.56
N LYS A 82 5.18 -8.00 -15.42
CA LYS A 82 4.32 -7.78 -14.26
C LYS A 82 3.57 -9.05 -13.88
N VAL A 83 3.47 -9.30 -12.58
CA VAL A 83 2.66 -10.37 -12.00
C VAL A 83 1.55 -9.76 -11.17
N ALA A 84 0.30 -10.12 -11.48
CA ALA A 84 -0.86 -9.83 -10.65
C ALA A 84 -1.27 -11.11 -9.91
N PHE A 85 -1.05 -11.13 -8.59
CA PHE A 85 -1.34 -12.27 -7.75
C PHE A 85 -2.56 -11.98 -6.87
N CYS A 86 -3.50 -12.92 -6.87
CA CYS A 86 -4.65 -12.94 -5.97
C CYS A 86 -4.61 -14.22 -5.14
N GLY A 87 -4.81 -14.13 -3.83
CA GLY A 87 -4.81 -15.32 -2.99
C GLY A 87 -4.55 -15.05 -1.51
N ALA A 88 -4.04 -16.09 -0.85
CA ALA A 88 -3.78 -16.06 0.59
C ALA A 88 -2.57 -15.20 0.93
N LEU A 89 -2.58 -14.63 2.15
CA LEU A 89 -1.54 -13.74 2.65
C LEU A 89 -0.15 -14.38 2.63
N GLU A 90 -0.03 -15.59 3.18
CA GLU A 90 1.25 -16.31 3.30
C GLU A 90 1.86 -16.66 1.93
N GLU A 91 1.03 -17.05 0.97
CA GLU A 91 1.46 -17.29 -0.41
C GLU A 91 1.99 -16.00 -1.06
N GLY A 92 1.31 -14.87 -0.81
CA GLY A 92 1.76 -13.54 -1.24
C GLY A 92 3.11 -13.15 -0.63
N ARG A 93 3.34 -13.42 0.67
CA ARG A 93 4.61 -13.16 1.35
C ARG A 93 5.75 -14.01 0.77
N VAL A 94 5.50 -15.30 0.54
CA VAL A 94 6.48 -16.21 -0.09
C VAL A 94 6.79 -15.76 -1.51
N LEU A 95 5.76 -15.42 -2.29
CA LEU A 95 5.92 -14.95 -3.66
C LEU A 95 6.76 -13.67 -3.68
N ARG A 96 6.47 -12.71 -2.79
CA ARG A 96 7.21 -11.45 -2.65
C ARG A 96 8.70 -11.69 -2.41
N ARG A 97 9.05 -12.61 -1.48
CA ARG A 97 10.45 -12.99 -1.19
C ARG A 97 11.10 -13.68 -2.38
N SER A 98 10.37 -14.54 -3.10
CA SER A 98 10.90 -15.30 -4.23
C SER A 98 11.17 -14.46 -5.48
N LEU A 99 10.46 -13.33 -5.62
CA LEU A 99 10.57 -12.40 -6.76
C LEU A 99 11.51 -11.22 -6.50
N ALA A 100 12.00 -11.06 -5.28
CA ALA A 100 12.93 -9.99 -4.93
C ALA A 100 14.17 -10.02 -5.85
N GLY A 101 14.47 -8.89 -6.49
CA GLY A 101 15.58 -8.72 -7.42
C GLY A 101 15.35 -9.26 -8.84
N LYS A 102 14.22 -9.93 -9.13
CA LYS A 102 13.94 -10.51 -10.47
C LYS A 102 13.47 -9.50 -11.52
N CYS A 103 13.42 -8.21 -11.16
CA CYS A 103 12.96 -7.13 -12.04
C CYS A 103 11.52 -7.29 -12.57
N VAL A 104 10.67 -8.03 -11.84
CA VAL A 104 9.24 -8.19 -12.13
C VAL A 104 8.44 -7.23 -11.24
N GLU A 105 7.47 -6.52 -11.79
CA GLU A 105 6.53 -5.75 -10.97
C GLU A 105 5.48 -6.68 -10.35
N LEU A 106 5.22 -6.55 -9.05
CA LEU A 106 4.29 -7.40 -8.34
C LEU A 106 3.10 -6.59 -7.84
N GLY A 107 1.90 -6.94 -8.30
CA GLY A 107 0.63 -6.50 -7.75
C GLY A 107 0.03 -7.59 -6.88
N LEU A 108 -0.26 -7.25 -5.62
CA LEU A 108 -0.85 -8.17 -4.65
C LEU A 108 -2.29 -7.73 -4.33
N ALA A 109 -3.23 -8.66 -4.43
CA ALA A 109 -4.58 -8.55 -3.88
C ALA A 109 -4.79 -9.73 -2.93
N LEU A 110 -4.72 -9.47 -1.63
CA LEU A 110 -4.59 -10.50 -0.61
C LEU A 110 -5.69 -10.42 0.43
N GLY A 111 -6.09 -11.58 0.91
CA GLY A 111 -7.14 -11.72 1.91
C GLY A 111 -8.51 -11.42 1.31
N MET A 112 -9.51 -12.12 1.82
CA MET A 112 -10.89 -12.00 1.33
C MET A 112 -11.86 -11.54 2.42
N GLU A 113 -11.32 -11.08 3.54
CA GLU A 113 -12.08 -10.63 4.71
C GLU A 113 -12.71 -9.24 4.47
N SER A 114 -14.00 -9.13 4.80
CA SER A 114 -14.75 -7.88 4.79
C SER A 114 -15.07 -7.42 6.22
N LEU A 115 -15.18 -6.10 6.41
CA LEU A 115 -15.60 -5.49 7.68
C LEU A 115 -16.97 -4.81 7.55
N LEU A 116 -17.90 -5.10 8.44
CA LEU A 116 -19.21 -4.47 8.52
C LEU A 116 -19.34 -3.72 9.84
N LEU A 117 -19.78 -2.46 9.80
CA LEU A 117 -19.98 -1.61 10.97
C LEU A 117 -21.43 -1.14 11.01
N LEU A 118 -22.15 -1.48 12.08
CA LEU A 118 -23.55 -1.11 12.31
C LEU A 118 -23.64 -0.11 13.46
N THR A 119 -24.16 1.08 13.20
CA THR A 119 -24.42 2.10 14.25
C THR A 119 -25.80 1.95 14.86
N ASP A 120 -26.06 2.71 15.94
CA ASP A 120 -27.34 2.83 16.64
C ASP A 120 -28.51 3.22 15.74
N THR A 121 -28.27 4.05 14.72
CA THR A 121 -29.26 4.50 13.76
C THR A 121 -29.31 3.65 12.49
N THR A 122 -28.85 2.41 12.53
CA THR A 122 -28.93 1.50 11.39
C THR A 122 -30.37 1.03 11.17
N ASP A 123 -30.80 0.92 9.92
CA ASP A 123 -31.92 0.05 9.57
C ASP A 123 -31.50 -1.42 9.76
N VAL A 124 -31.94 -1.99 10.88
CA VAL A 124 -31.54 -3.33 11.32
C VAL A 124 -31.92 -4.40 10.30
N ASP A 125 -33.07 -4.28 9.65
CA ASP A 125 -33.53 -5.30 8.70
C ASP A 125 -32.65 -5.33 7.45
N SER A 126 -32.42 -4.15 6.85
CA SER A 126 -31.53 -4.03 5.68
C SER A 126 -30.09 -4.44 6.02
N ALA A 127 -29.60 -4.08 7.21
CA ALA A 127 -28.27 -4.45 7.65
C ALA A 127 -28.10 -5.95 7.88
N VAL A 128 -29.10 -6.63 8.46
CA VAL A 128 -29.07 -8.08 8.66
C VAL A 128 -29.05 -8.81 7.32
N GLU A 129 -29.87 -8.41 6.34
CA GLU A 129 -29.79 -8.97 4.99
C GLU A 129 -28.43 -8.69 4.34
N GLY A 130 -27.88 -7.48 4.52
CA GLY A 130 -26.55 -7.13 4.04
C GLY A 130 -25.43 -8.00 4.66
N VAL A 131 -25.51 -8.32 5.95
CA VAL A 131 -24.59 -9.25 6.63
C VAL A 131 -24.70 -10.64 6.03
N VAL A 132 -25.93 -11.11 5.81
CA VAL A 132 -26.20 -12.45 5.29
C VAL A 132 -25.67 -12.61 3.86
N ASP A 133 -25.96 -11.64 2.99
CA ASP A 133 -25.46 -11.60 1.63
C ASP A 133 -23.93 -11.50 1.58
N ALA A 134 -23.31 -10.78 2.51
CA ALA A 134 -21.86 -10.64 2.58
C ALA A 134 -21.16 -11.93 3.03
N ALA A 135 -21.69 -12.58 4.07
CA ALA A 135 -21.02 -13.70 4.74
C ALA A 135 -21.35 -15.06 4.12
N TRP A 136 -22.62 -15.30 3.77
CA TRP A 136 -23.13 -16.63 3.46
C TRP A 136 -23.63 -16.80 2.04
N SER A 137 -23.69 -15.73 1.24
CA SER A 137 -23.91 -15.88 -0.20
C SER A 137 -22.70 -16.50 -0.89
N ASP A 138 -22.96 -17.32 -1.92
CA ASP A 138 -21.93 -17.81 -2.86
C ASP A 138 -21.13 -16.67 -3.52
N ARG A 139 -21.67 -15.45 -3.52
CA ARG A 139 -21.03 -14.24 -4.07
C ARG A 139 -20.05 -13.56 -3.11
N GLY A 140 -20.10 -13.89 -1.81
CA GLY A 140 -19.28 -13.27 -0.78
C GLY A 140 -17.80 -13.53 -1.01
N PRO A 141 -16.90 -12.55 -0.84
CA PRO A 141 -15.47 -12.76 -1.10
C PRO A 141 -14.85 -13.76 -0.10
N GLY A 142 -15.22 -13.71 1.18
CA GLY A 142 -14.60 -14.51 2.24
C GLY A 142 -15.33 -14.38 3.58
N GLY A 143 -14.60 -14.54 4.69
CA GLY A 143 -15.15 -14.35 6.02
C GLY A 143 -15.45 -12.89 6.35
N LEU A 144 -16.21 -12.68 7.43
CA LEU A 144 -16.76 -11.38 7.78
C LEU A 144 -16.47 -11.02 9.23
N ARG A 145 -16.05 -9.77 9.45
CA ARG A 145 -16.11 -9.15 10.78
C ARG A 145 -17.27 -8.20 10.88
N LEU A 146 -17.98 -8.28 12.00
CA LEU A 146 -19.13 -7.47 12.29
C LEU A 146 -18.88 -6.66 13.56
N LEU A 147 -18.87 -5.34 13.44
CA LEU A 147 -18.83 -4.40 14.56
C LEU A 147 -20.23 -3.83 14.75
N ILE A 148 -20.80 -4.00 15.94
CA ILE A 148 -22.17 -3.57 16.25
C ILE A 148 -22.13 -2.61 17.44
N GLN A 149 -22.85 -1.50 17.35
CA GLN A 149 -22.93 -0.59 18.49
C GLN A 149 -23.70 -1.24 19.65
N GLU A 150 -23.18 -1.11 20.89
CA GLU A 150 -23.73 -1.77 22.10
C GLU A 150 -25.25 -1.58 22.25
N SER A 151 -25.78 -0.41 21.89
CA SER A 151 -27.21 -0.08 22.01
C SER A 151 -28.16 -0.91 21.14
N VAL A 152 -27.67 -1.47 20.03
CA VAL A 152 -28.45 -2.29 19.10
C VAL A 152 -27.97 -3.74 19.05
N TRP A 153 -27.02 -4.11 19.91
CA TRP A 153 -26.40 -5.43 19.96
C TRP A 153 -27.43 -6.56 20.07
N ASP A 154 -28.27 -6.52 21.10
CA ASP A 154 -29.22 -7.62 21.38
C ASP A 154 -30.22 -7.81 20.24
N GLU A 155 -30.72 -6.71 19.67
CA GLU A 155 -31.73 -6.76 18.61
C GLU A 155 -31.13 -7.25 17.28
N VAL A 156 -29.93 -6.78 16.92
CA VAL A 156 -29.23 -7.25 15.71
C VAL A 156 -28.88 -8.73 15.85
N MET A 157 -28.33 -9.15 16.99
CA MET A 157 -27.93 -10.53 17.22
C MET A 157 -29.14 -11.48 17.16
N ARG A 158 -30.28 -11.08 17.76
CA ARG A 158 -31.53 -11.86 17.69
C ARG A 158 -32.01 -12.04 16.25
N ARG A 159 -32.16 -10.94 15.49
CA ARG A 159 -32.63 -11.00 14.10
C ARG A 159 -31.66 -11.73 13.19
N LEU A 160 -30.36 -11.55 13.40
CA LEU A 160 -29.32 -12.26 12.64
C LEU A 160 -29.40 -13.77 12.87
N GLN A 161 -29.51 -14.22 14.12
CA GLN A 161 -29.65 -15.65 14.44
C GLN A 161 -30.93 -16.25 13.85
N GLU A 162 -32.06 -15.53 13.92
CA GLU A 162 -33.32 -15.93 13.29
C GLU A 162 -33.18 -16.05 11.77
N ARG A 163 -32.53 -15.08 11.13
CA ARG A 163 -32.30 -15.07 9.69
C ARG A 163 -31.34 -16.16 9.24
N MET A 164 -30.29 -16.43 10.02
CA MET A 164 -29.36 -17.54 9.80
C MET A 164 -30.09 -18.89 9.83
N GLY A 165 -31.06 -19.07 10.71
CA GLY A 165 -31.88 -20.29 10.79
C GLY A 165 -32.72 -20.57 9.54
N ARG A 166 -32.92 -19.57 8.68
CA ARG A 166 -33.69 -19.69 7.42
C ARG A 166 -32.80 -19.95 6.20
N LEU A 167 -31.48 -19.98 6.35
CA LEU A 167 -30.55 -20.19 5.24
C LEU A 167 -30.61 -21.64 4.76
N ARG A 168 -30.77 -21.80 3.45
CA ARG A 168 -30.76 -23.10 2.77
C ARG A 168 -29.35 -23.40 2.30
N SER A 169 -28.74 -24.41 2.91
CA SER A 169 -27.43 -24.93 2.50
C SER A 169 -27.63 -26.09 1.53
N GLY A 170 -26.94 -26.09 0.40
CA GLY A 170 -27.14 -27.13 -0.60
C GLY A 170 -26.24 -27.03 -1.82
N ARG A 171 -26.60 -27.74 -2.89
CA ARG A 171 -25.82 -27.75 -4.14
C ARG A 171 -26.08 -26.46 -4.92
N GLY A 172 -25.02 -25.73 -5.27
CA GLY A 172 -25.10 -24.39 -5.88
C GLY A 172 -25.74 -24.26 -7.28
N LEU A 173 -26.21 -25.36 -7.89
CA LEU A 173 -27.02 -25.29 -9.12
C LEU A 173 -28.52 -25.08 -8.85
N ASP A 174 -28.95 -25.29 -7.60
CA ASP A 174 -30.31 -25.03 -7.18
C ASP A 174 -30.45 -23.54 -6.83
N GLY A 175 -31.28 -22.81 -7.58
CA GLY A 175 -31.53 -21.38 -7.36
C GLY A 175 -32.24 -21.07 -6.03
N ALA A 176 -32.71 -22.10 -5.31
CA ALA A 176 -33.24 -21.98 -3.96
C ALA A 176 -32.15 -22.07 -2.87
N VAL A 177 -30.91 -22.44 -3.20
CA VAL A 177 -29.82 -22.53 -2.22
C VAL A 177 -29.22 -21.16 -1.99
N ASP A 178 -29.07 -20.79 -0.72
CA ASP A 178 -28.45 -19.53 -0.31
C ASP A 178 -26.93 -19.67 -0.15
N MET A 179 -26.48 -20.83 0.36
CA MET A 179 -25.07 -21.12 0.66
C MET A 179 -24.62 -22.47 0.08
N GLY A 180 -23.62 -22.44 -0.79
CA GLY A 180 -22.99 -23.60 -1.41
C GLY A 180 -21.81 -24.17 -0.61
N THR A 181 -20.82 -24.70 -1.32
CA THR A 181 -19.60 -25.28 -0.73
C THR A 181 -18.33 -24.72 -1.38
N ARG A 182 -17.26 -24.56 -0.59
CA ARG A 182 -15.92 -24.16 -1.04
C ARG A 182 -14.88 -25.27 -0.90
N GLY A 183 -15.32 -26.52 -0.85
CA GLY A 183 -14.46 -27.69 -0.74
C GLY A 183 -14.00 -27.98 0.69
N ALA A 184 -13.34 -29.15 0.86
CA ALA A 184 -12.99 -29.68 2.18
C ALA A 184 -11.98 -28.79 2.94
N ALA A 185 -11.02 -28.19 2.23
CA ALA A 185 -9.99 -27.35 2.86
C ALA A 185 -10.58 -26.12 3.56
N ALA A 186 -11.60 -25.47 2.97
CA ALA A 186 -12.29 -24.35 3.60
C ALA A 186 -13.05 -24.78 4.86
N CYS A 187 -13.68 -25.96 4.83
CA CYS A 187 -14.38 -26.53 5.98
C CYS A 187 -13.41 -26.82 7.14
N ASP A 188 -12.25 -27.43 6.84
CA ASP A 188 -11.25 -27.75 7.85
C ASP A 188 -10.65 -26.47 8.49
N LEU A 189 -10.46 -25.40 7.70
CA LEU A 189 -10.04 -24.09 8.21
C LEU A 189 -11.09 -23.45 9.13
N ALA A 190 -12.36 -23.46 8.72
CA ALA A 190 -13.46 -22.95 9.53
C ALA A 190 -13.58 -23.72 10.85
N GLN A 191 -13.49 -25.06 10.81
CA GLN A 191 -13.56 -25.90 12.00
C GLN A 191 -12.42 -25.62 12.98
N ARG A 192 -11.19 -25.47 12.48
CA ARG A 192 -10.03 -25.11 13.31
C ARG A 192 -10.21 -23.75 13.98
N PHE A 193 -10.65 -22.75 13.23
CA PHE A 193 -10.88 -21.41 13.75
C PHE A 193 -11.95 -21.39 14.85
N VAL A 194 -13.07 -22.11 14.65
CA VAL A 194 -14.15 -22.21 15.63
C VAL A 194 -13.67 -22.88 16.92
N HIS A 195 -12.92 -23.98 16.81
CA HIS A 195 -12.37 -24.66 17.99
C HIS A 195 -11.41 -23.77 18.78
N GLU A 196 -10.53 -23.04 18.08
CA GLU A 196 -9.62 -22.08 18.70
C GLU A 196 -10.39 -20.94 19.39
N ALA A 197 -11.39 -20.37 18.73
CA ALA A 197 -12.21 -19.31 19.32
C ALA A 197 -12.96 -19.79 20.58
N GLN A 198 -13.51 -21.01 20.58
CA GLN A 198 -14.15 -21.61 21.76
C GLN A 198 -13.17 -21.79 22.92
N SER A 199 -11.94 -22.24 22.62
CA SER A 199 -10.88 -22.36 23.64
C SER A 199 -10.48 -21.02 24.26
N GLN A 200 -10.72 -19.91 23.55
CA GLN A 200 -10.48 -18.53 24.00
C GLN A 200 -11.71 -17.91 24.68
N GLY A 201 -12.77 -18.69 24.91
CA GLY A 201 -13.98 -18.26 25.62
C GLY A 201 -15.07 -17.65 24.73
N ALA A 202 -14.94 -17.74 23.41
CA ALA A 202 -15.98 -17.25 22.50
C ALA A 202 -17.24 -18.12 22.56
N GLN A 203 -18.39 -17.48 22.36
CA GLN A 203 -19.65 -18.16 22.13
C GLN A 203 -19.83 -18.37 20.63
N VAL A 204 -20.37 -19.53 20.27
CA VAL A 204 -20.55 -19.95 18.87
C VAL A 204 -21.99 -20.36 18.64
N PHE A 205 -22.61 -19.79 17.62
CA PHE A 205 -23.91 -20.15 17.12
C PHE A 205 -23.77 -20.69 15.71
N GLN A 206 -24.23 -21.91 15.48
CA GLN A 206 -24.27 -22.55 14.16
C GLN A 206 -25.72 -22.84 13.84
N ALA A 207 -26.15 -22.48 12.64
CA ALA A 207 -27.53 -22.65 12.19
C ALA A 207 -27.61 -23.47 10.90
N GLY A 208 -28.81 -23.97 10.60
CA GLY A 208 -29.13 -24.62 9.33
C GLY A 208 -29.02 -26.16 9.36
N ASP A 209 -29.88 -26.79 8.59
CA ASP A 209 -29.81 -28.23 8.30
C ASP A 209 -28.83 -28.43 7.14
N VAL A 210 -27.58 -28.73 7.48
CA VAL A 210 -26.50 -28.91 6.51
C VAL A 210 -26.44 -30.38 6.12
N PRO A 211 -26.35 -30.72 4.82
CA PRO A 211 -26.16 -32.11 4.43
C PRO A 211 -24.97 -32.73 5.17
N PRO A 212 -25.10 -33.95 5.72
CA PRO A 212 -24.03 -34.59 6.49
C PRO A 212 -22.82 -34.98 5.63
N GLU A 213 -22.96 -34.92 4.30
CA GLU A 213 -21.90 -35.17 3.34
C GLU A 213 -20.88 -34.02 3.33
N ARG A 214 -19.58 -34.34 3.44
CA ARG A 214 -18.54 -33.35 3.11
C ARG A 214 -18.67 -32.99 1.62
N PRO A 215 -18.52 -31.70 1.23
CA PRO A 215 -17.83 -30.62 1.94
C PRO A 215 -18.76 -29.45 2.33
N PHE A 216 -19.88 -29.72 3.02
CA PHE A 216 -20.73 -28.65 3.54
C PHE A 216 -20.37 -28.27 4.99
N TYR A 217 -20.47 -26.99 5.33
CA TYR A 217 -20.18 -26.47 6.67
C TYR A 217 -21.26 -25.44 7.05
N PRO A 218 -21.80 -25.44 8.29
CA PRO A 218 -22.91 -24.56 8.67
C PRO A 218 -22.50 -23.07 8.74
N PRO A 219 -23.43 -22.14 8.41
CA PRO A 219 -23.23 -20.73 8.70
C PRO A 219 -22.96 -20.55 10.19
N THR A 220 -21.81 -19.94 10.51
CA THR A 220 -21.30 -19.88 11.88
C THR A 220 -21.09 -18.45 12.33
N LEU A 221 -21.66 -18.09 13.48
CA LEU A 221 -21.51 -16.81 14.13
C LEU A 221 -20.74 -16.99 15.44
N VAL A 222 -19.61 -16.29 15.57
CA VAL A 222 -18.74 -16.28 16.75
C VAL A 222 -18.82 -14.90 17.40
N PHE A 223 -19.07 -14.84 18.70
CA PHE A 223 -19.21 -13.57 19.43
C PHE A 223 -18.69 -13.69 20.87
N ASN A 224 -18.64 -12.57 21.60
CA ASN A 224 -18.05 -12.47 22.95
C ASN A 224 -16.57 -12.86 23.01
N LEU A 225 -15.83 -12.59 21.95
CA LEU A 225 -14.41 -12.83 21.89
C LEU A 225 -13.64 -11.66 22.57
N PRO A 226 -12.69 -11.93 23.48
CA PRO A 226 -11.86 -10.87 24.07
C PRO A 226 -11.09 -10.09 23.00
N PRO A 227 -11.02 -8.74 23.06
CA PRO A 227 -10.34 -7.94 22.02
C PRO A 227 -8.85 -8.25 21.82
N ALA A 228 -8.18 -8.73 22.86
CA ALA A 228 -6.76 -9.10 22.84
C ALA A 228 -6.51 -10.55 22.38
N SER A 229 -7.55 -11.30 22.05
CA SER A 229 -7.43 -12.70 21.66
C SER A 229 -6.78 -12.87 20.27
N PRO A 230 -6.02 -13.96 20.02
CA PRO A 230 -5.47 -14.25 18.70
C PRO A 230 -6.54 -14.30 17.60
N CYS A 231 -7.71 -14.89 17.86
CA CYS A 231 -8.80 -14.98 16.89
C CYS A 231 -9.40 -13.60 16.55
N ALA A 232 -9.28 -12.60 17.44
CA ALA A 232 -9.73 -11.24 17.15
C ALA A 232 -8.84 -10.56 16.09
N GLN A 233 -7.59 -10.99 15.96
CA GLN A 233 -6.63 -10.47 14.99
C GLN A 233 -6.43 -11.39 13.78
N ALA A 234 -6.68 -12.70 13.88
CA ALA A 234 -6.47 -13.71 12.82
C ALA A 234 -7.49 -13.62 11.67
N GLU A 235 -7.16 -14.05 10.44
CA GLU A 235 -8.09 -13.96 9.29
C GLU A 235 -9.34 -14.80 9.52
N VAL A 236 -10.52 -14.19 9.32
CA VAL A 236 -11.79 -14.90 9.47
C VAL A 236 -12.03 -15.77 8.24
N PRO A 237 -12.10 -17.10 8.36
CA PRO A 237 -12.39 -17.97 7.24
C PRO A 237 -13.88 -17.94 6.88
N TRP A 238 -14.20 -18.17 5.62
CA TRP A 238 -15.58 -18.44 5.21
C TRP A 238 -16.01 -19.85 5.68
N PRO A 239 -17.24 -20.10 6.18
CA PRO A 239 -18.40 -19.20 6.31
C PRO A 239 -18.59 -18.65 7.75
N VAL A 240 -17.52 -18.18 8.39
CA VAL A 240 -17.55 -17.67 9.76
C VAL A 240 -17.74 -16.15 9.79
N VAL A 241 -18.57 -15.69 10.72
CA VAL A 241 -18.74 -14.27 11.09
C VAL A 241 -18.24 -14.07 12.52
N VAL A 242 -17.37 -13.08 12.74
CA VAL A 242 -16.93 -12.69 14.09
C VAL A 242 -17.58 -11.35 14.45
N ALA A 243 -18.46 -11.35 15.45
CA ALA A 243 -19.18 -10.17 15.92
C ALA A 243 -18.58 -9.63 17.24
N SER A 244 -18.33 -8.31 17.28
CA SER A 244 -17.81 -7.60 18.45
C SER A 244 -18.55 -6.28 18.68
N PRO A 245 -18.82 -5.91 19.94
CA PRO A 245 -19.49 -4.65 20.26
C PRO A 245 -18.52 -3.46 20.18
N PHE A 246 -19.06 -2.25 20.00
CA PHE A 246 -18.35 -0.98 20.22
C PHE A 246 -19.30 0.08 20.80
N ARG A 247 -18.75 1.12 21.44
CA ARG A 247 -19.55 2.19 22.07
C ARG A 247 -19.61 3.46 21.25
N THR A 248 -18.48 3.86 20.67
CA THR A 248 -18.34 5.15 19.98
C THR A 248 -17.76 5.00 18.58
N ALA A 249 -18.03 5.95 17.69
CA ALA A 249 -17.45 5.97 16.34
C ALA A 249 -15.90 5.96 16.37
N LYS A 250 -15.29 6.66 17.33
CA LYS A 250 -13.83 6.68 17.52
C LYS A 250 -13.27 5.31 17.89
N GLU A 251 -13.95 4.61 18.81
CA GLU A 251 -13.58 3.25 19.18
C GLU A 251 -13.74 2.30 17.98
N ALA A 252 -14.85 2.39 17.25
CA ALA A 252 -15.07 1.59 16.06
C ALA A 252 -13.96 1.78 15.01
N LEU A 253 -13.55 3.03 14.77
CA LEU A 253 -12.41 3.34 13.89
C LEU A 253 -11.10 2.79 14.43
N ALA A 254 -10.84 2.86 15.74
CA ALA A 254 -9.63 2.33 16.35
C ALA A 254 -9.55 0.79 16.22
N VAL A 255 -10.65 0.09 16.49
CA VAL A 255 -10.74 -1.37 16.35
C VAL A 255 -10.61 -1.77 14.88
N ALA A 256 -11.39 -1.16 13.99
CA ALA A 256 -11.35 -1.44 12.56
C ALA A 256 -9.96 -1.19 11.95
N ASN A 257 -9.36 -0.04 12.24
CA ASN A 257 -8.07 0.34 11.69
C ASN A 257 -6.89 -0.36 12.36
N GLY A 258 -7.07 -0.87 13.58
CA GLY A 258 -6.05 -1.64 14.32
C GLY A 258 -5.78 -3.02 13.71
N THR A 259 -6.69 -3.55 12.90
CA THR A 259 -6.44 -4.79 12.16
C THR A 259 -5.37 -4.55 11.07
N PRO A 260 -4.50 -5.53 10.79
CA PRO A 260 -3.49 -5.38 9.74
C PRO A 260 -4.08 -5.41 8.31
N ARG A 261 -5.37 -5.67 8.17
CA ARG A 261 -6.09 -5.79 6.89
C ARG A 261 -6.75 -4.49 6.48
N GLY A 262 -6.98 -4.37 5.18
CA GLY A 262 -7.36 -3.12 4.54
C GLY A 262 -8.12 -3.31 3.23
N GLY A 263 -8.87 -4.40 3.08
CA GLY A 263 -9.58 -4.77 1.85
C GLY A 263 -10.85 -3.93 1.64
N SER A 264 -11.99 -4.46 2.08
CA SER A 264 -13.29 -3.82 1.88
C SER A 264 -14.08 -3.70 3.18
N ALA A 265 -14.92 -2.68 3.28
CA ALA A 265 -15.79 -2.47 4.43
C ALA A 265 -17.15 -1.89 4.05
N SER A 266 -18.15 -2.02 4.91
CA SER A 266 -19.39 -1.25 4.80
C SER A 266 -19.82 -0.66 6.13
N VAL A 267 -20.36 0.55 6.09
CA VAL A 267 -20.89 1.29 7.22
C VAL A 267 -22.39 1.43 7.03
N TRP A 268 -23.14 1.05 8.04
CA TRP A 268 -24.59 1.12 8.07
C TRP A 268 -25.01 2.17 9.12
N SER A 269 -25.73 3.19 8.67
CA SER A 269 -26.27 4.27 9.48
C SER A 269 -27.22 5.13 8.64
N GLU A 270 -28.42 5.43 9.15
CA GLU A 270 -29.34 6.40 8.54
C GLU A 270 -28.84 7.85 8.66
N ARG A 271 -27.88 8.12 9.56
CA ARG A 271 -27.27 9.44 9.73
C ARG A 271 -26.09 9.59 8.77
N LEU A 272 -26.33 10.18 7.61
CA LEU A 272 -25.31 10.37 6.57
C LEU A 272 -24.01 11.02 7.09
N GLY A 273 -24.09 12.02 7.97
CA GLY A 273 -22.89 12.66 8.55
C GLY A 273 -21.99 11.68 9.31
N GLN A 274 -22.59 10.81 10.13
CA GLN A 274 -21.87 9.77 10.88
C GLN A 274 -21.34 8.68 9.94
N ALA A 275 -22.14 8.29 8.94
CA ALA A 275 -21.75 7.30 7.94
C ALA A 275 -20.54 7.76 7.13
N LEU A 276 -20.54 9.03 6.71
CA LEU A 276 -19.41 9.65 6.00
C LEU A 276 -18.19 9.77 6.91
N GLU A 277 -18.34 10.22 8.16
CA GLU A 277 -17.22 10.32 9.11
C GLU A 277 -16.51 8.95 9.27
N LEU A 278 -17.28 7.89 9.49
CA LEU A 278 -16.76 6.53 9.57
C LEU A 278 -16.17 6.07 8.23
N GLY A 279 -16.88 6.30 7.12
CA GLY A 279 -16.44 5.90 5.79
C GLY A 279 -15.11 6.53 5.38
N TYR A 280 -14.91 7.83 5.66
CA TYR A 280 -13.64 8.52 5.46
C TYR A 280 -12.57 8.03 6.44
N GLY A 281 -12.90 7.79 7.71
CA GLY A 281 -11.95 7.36 8.73
C GLY A 281 -11.40 5.94 8.58
N LEU A 282 -12.13 5.04 7.89
CA LEU A 282 -11.72 3.65 7.69
C LEU A 282 -10.54 3.51 6.72
N ARG A 283 -9.46 2.85 7.14
CA ARG A 283 -8.28 2.57 6.30
C ARG A 283 -8.50 1.31 5.46
N MET A 284 -9.37 1.42 4.46
CA MET A 284 -9.82 0.35 3.56
C MET A 284 -9.79 0.84 2.11
N GLY A 285 -9.63 -0.07 1.14
CA GLY A 285 -9.60 0.31 -0.27
C GLY A 285 -10.99 0.60 -0.86
N THR A 286 -12.01 -0.15 -0.41
CA THR A 286 -13.41 0.08 -0.80
C THR A 286 -14.30 0.18 0.44
N VAL A 287 -15.16 1.19 0.49
CA VAL A 287 -16.14 1.38 1.56
C VAL A 287 -17.52 1.60 0.96
N TRP A 288 -18.52 0.84 1.44
CA TRP A 288 -19.92 1.04 1.08
C TRP A 288 -20.71 1.68 2.22
N ILE A 289 -21.54 2.67 1.91
CA ILE A 289 -22.49 3.25 2.88
C ILE A 289 -23.88 2.67 2.62
N ASN A 290 -24.50 2.05 3.64
CA ASN A 290 -25.83 1.42 3.59
C ASN A 290 -26.01 0.39 2.44
N ALA A 291 -24.91 -0.24 2.03
CA ALA A 291 -24.88 -1.28 1.02
C ALA A 291 -23.67 -2.18 1.27
N HIS A 292 -23.62 -3.33 0.60
CA HIS A 292 -22.44 -4.18 0.61
C HIS A 292 -22.27 -4.87 -0.75
N GLY A 293 -21.01 -5.13 -1.13
CA GLY A 293 -20.71 -5.99 -2.27
C GLY A 293 -21.10 -5.44 -3.65
N LEU A 294 -21.36 -4.12 -3.77
CA LEU A 294 -21.61 -3.48 -5.06
C LEU A 294 -20.33 -3.51 -5.93
N ARG A 295 -20.49 -3.89 -7.19
CA ARG A 295 -19.40 -4.13 -8.13
C ARG A 295 -19.71 -3.46 -9.46
N ASP A 296 -18.86 -2.51 -9.86
CA ASP A 296 -18.94 -1.84 -11.17
C ASP A 296 -17.53 -1.78 -11.78
N PRO A 297 -17.35 -2.19 -13.06
CA PRO A 297 -16.04 -2.22 -13.71
C PRO A 297 -15.39 -0.84 -13.85
N SER A 298 -16.16 0.25 -13.81
CA SER A 298 -15.66 1.62 -13.87
C SER A 298 -15.13 2.15 -12.54
N VAL A 299 -15.43 1.44 -11.43
CA VAL A 299 -15.05 1.83 -10.08
C VAL A 299 -13.79 1.06 -9.65
N PRO A 300 -12.75 1.76 -9.17
CA PRO A 300 -11.54 1.10 -8.70
C PRO A 300 -11.78 0.33 -7.40
N THR A 301 -11.35 -0.92 -7.38
CA THR A 301 -11.36 -1.81 -6.21
C THR A 301 -9.93 -2.25 -5.92
N GLY A 302 -9.56 -2.28 -4.64
CA GLY A 302 -8.21 -2.59 -4.21
C GLY A 302 -8.14 -2.77 -2.70
N GLY A 303 -6.94 -3.08 -2.22
CA GLY A 303 -6.64 -3.24 -0.80
C GLY A 303 -5.59 -2.24 -0.32
N CYS A 304 -5.40 -2.20 0.99
CA CYS A 304 -4.27 -1.55 1.63
C CYS A 304 -3.72 -2.38 2.80
N LYS A 305 -2.60 -1.93 3.39
CA LYS A 305 -1.87 -2.67 4.42
C LYS A 305 -1.49 -4.07 3.92
N GLU A 306 -1.79 -5.12 4.68
CA GLU A 306 -1.51 -6.51 4.30
C GLU A 306 -2.45 -7.06 3.23
N SER A 307 -3.59 -6.41 2.97
CA SER A 307 -4.50 -6.81 1.87
C SER A 307 -3.95 -6.50 0.48
N GLY A 308 -2.74 -5.92 0.40
CA GLY A 308 -2.00 -5.68 -0.81
C GLY A 308 -2.11 -4.25 -1.32
N CYS A 309 -1.59 -4.03 -2.53
CA CYS A 309 -1.39 -2.70 -3.11
C CYS A 309 -1.78 -2.63 -4.59
N SER A 310 -2.54 -3.60 -5.10
CA SER A 310 -3.01 -3.61 -6.48
C SER A 310 -4.44 -3.09 -6.61
N TRP A 311 -4.66 -2.35 -7.70
CA TRP A 311 -5.97 -1.81 -8.07
C TRP A 311 -6.50 -2.50 -9.32
N HIS A 312 -7.81 -2.67 -9.39
CA HIS A 312 -8.50 -3.20 -10.56
C HIS A 312 -9.83 -2.47 -10.76
N GLY A 313 -10.31 -2.40 -11.99
CA GLY A 313 -11.44 -1.55 -12.34
C GLY A 313 -11.07 -0.07 -12.42
N GLY A 314 -11.86 0.67 -13.20
CA GLY A 314 -11.68 2.10 -13.44
C GLY A 314 -10.32 2.48 -14.03
N PRO A 315 -9.99 3.79 -14.03
CA PRO A 315 -8.71 4.29 -14.52
C PRO A 315 -7.51 3.79 -13.69
N ASP A 316 -7.69 3.60 -12.39
CA ASP A 316 -6.62 3.14 -11.48
C ASP A 316 -6.16 1.73 -11.82
N GLY A 317 -7.10 0.82 -12.13
CA GLY A 317 -6.76 -0.51 -12.64
C GLY A 317 -6.07 -0.49 -14.00
N LEU A 318 -6.30 0.54 -14.83
CA LEU A 318 -5.58 0.71 -16.10
C LEU A 318 -4.13 1.15 -15.86
N TYR A 319 -3.91 2.08 -14.92
CA TYR A 319 -2.58 2.59 -14.59
C TYR A 319 -1.64 1.50 -14.07
N GLU A 320 -2.17 0.44 -13.46
CA GLU A 320 -1.38 -0.74 -13.06
C GLU A 320 -0.68 -1.43 -14.22
N TYR A 321 -1.20 -1.31 -15.44
CA TYR A 321 -0.65 -1.95 -16.65
C TYR A 321 0.07 -0.97 -17.58
N LEU A 322 0.25 0.28 -17.13
CA LEU A 322 0.96 1.32 -17.87
C LEU A 322 2.29 1.67 -17.20
N ARG A 323 3.28 2.00 -18.03
CA ARG A 323 4.56 2.60 -17.61
C ARG A 323 4.74 3.97 -18.25
N PRO A 324 5.49 4.89 -17.63
CA PRO A 324 5.89 6.13 -18.27
C PRO A 324 6.56 5.86 -19.62
N SER A 325 6.38 6.77 -20.57
CA SER A 325 7.06 6.68 -21.87
C SER A 325 8.55 6.99 -21.69
N GLY A 326 9.41 6.16 -22.25
CA GLY A 326 10.87 6.33 -22.17
C GLY A 326 11.55 5.59 -21.01
N THR A 327 10.79 4.89 -20.16
CA THR A 327 11.38 4.08 -19.08
C THR A 327 12.32 3.03 -19.67
N PRO A 328 13.62 3.00 -19.27
CA PRO A 328 14.58 2.06 -19.83
C PRO A 328 14.19 0.62 -19.53
N THR A 329 14.52 -0.28 -20.48
CA THR A 329 14.28 -1.72 -20.34
C THR A 329 15.06 -2.22 -19.13
N GLN A 330 14.35 -2.62 -18.07
CA GLN A 330 14.99 -3.10 -16.85
C GLN A 330 15.67 -4.45 -17.11
N VAL A 331 16.98 -4.50 -16.88
CA VAL A 331 17.77 -5.73 -16.92
C VAL A 331 17.59 -6.45 -15.59
N SER A 332 17.55 -7.79 -15.59
CA SER A 332 17.50 -8.56 -14.34
C SER A 332 18.74 -8.29 -13.48
N CYS A 333 18.54 -7.79 -12.26
CA CYS A 333 19.62 -7.38 -11.35
C CYS A 333 19.75 -8.35 -10.16
N LEU A 334 19.60 -9.65 -10.39
CA LEU A 334 19.71 -10.65 -9.33
C LEU A 334 21.15 -10.75 -8.82
N SER A 335 21.39 -10.33 -7.58
CA SER A 335 22.61 -10.68 -6.87
C SER A 335 22.47 -12.12 -6.34
N LYS A 336 23.17 -13.06 -7.00
CA LYS A 336 23.14 -14.50 -6.64
C LYS A 336 23.75 -14.81 -5.27
N ASN A 337 24.59 -13.91 -4.73
CA ASN A 337 25.37 -14.13 -3.50
C ASN A 337 24.88 -13.26 -2.33
N MET A 338 23.66 -12.72 -2.40
CA MET A 338 23.15 -11.84 -1.36
C MET A 338 22.71 -12.63 -0.11
N ASN A 339 23.32 -12.32 1.03
CA ASN A 339 22.86 -12.82 2.32
C ASN A 339 21.97 -11.75 2.99
N TYR A 340 20.66 -12.05 3.06
CA TYR A 340 19.66 -11.15 3.63
C TYR A 340 19.85 -10.92 5.13
N ASP A 341 20.43 -11.88 5.85
CA ASP A 341 20.66 -11.75 7.29
C ASP A 341 21.77 -10.75 7.57
N THR A 342 22.79 -10.67 6.72
CA THR A 342 23.98 -9.82 6.94
C THR A 342 23.95 -8.47 6.24
N PHE A 343 23.10 -8.27 5.22
CA PHE A 343 23.01 -7.01 4.49
C PHE A 343 22.74 -5.82 5.43
N GLY A 344 23.57 -4.78 5.38
CA GLY A 344 23.42 -3.58 6.21
C GLY A 344 23.64 -3.81 7.72
N LEU A 345 24.20 -4.95 8.15
CA LEU A 345 24.60 -5.15 9.55
C LEU A 345 25.98 -4.55 9.87
N THR A 346 26.89 -4.57 8.89
CA THR A 346 28.21 -3.97 9.03
C THR A 346 28.09 -2.47 8.85
N VAL A 347 28.08 -1.73 9.96
CA VAL A 347 28.37 -0.30 9.91
C VAL A 347 29.88 -0.16 9.72
N PRO A 348 30.38 0.50 8.66
CA PRO A 348 31.81 0.72 8.48
C PRO A 348 32.38 1.34 9.76
N SER A 349 33.45 0.76 10.30
CA SER A 349 34.06 1.14 11.57
C SER A 349 34.85 2.47 11.51
N THR A 350 34.60 3.33 10.54
CA THR A 350 35.30 4.61 10.41
C THR A 350 34.69 5.68 11.30
N LEU A 351 34.92 5.52 12.60
CA LEU A 351 35.06 6.64 13.51
C LEU A 351 36.48 7.19 13.35
N PRO A 352 36.65 8.46 13.02
CA PRO A 352 37.56 9.30 13.76
C PRO A 352 36.71 10.08 14.74
N ALA A 353 36.59 9.55 15.96
CA ALA A 353 36.41 10.41 17.12
C ALA A 353 37.75 11.14 17.32
N GLY A 354 37.96 12.29 16.69
CA GLY A 354 39.19 13.07 16.88
C GLY A 354 39.35 14.26 15.94
N PRO A 355 39.95 15.38 16.42
CA PRO A 355 40.12 16.61 15.67
C PRO A 355 41.34 16.51 14.76
N GLU A 356 41.28 15.68 13.73
CA GLU A 356 42.23 15.78 12.63
C GLU A 356 41.49 16.28 11.40
N ILE A 357 41.99 17.39 10.85
CA ILE A 357 41.50 18.19 9.71
C ILE A 357 40.61 19.40 10.10
N GLY A 358 41.27 20.48 10.58
CA GLY A 358 40.91 21.89 10.33
C GLY A 358 39.51 22.43 10.70
N PRO A 359 39.31 23.77 10.61
CA PRO A 359 37.98 24.36 10.72
C PRO A 359 37.11 23.94 9.53
N SER A 360 35.95 23.34 9.78
CA SER A 360 35.00 22.96 8.72
C SER A 360 34.37 24.21 8.08
N PRO A 361 34.29 24.29 6.74
CA PRO A 361 33.65 25.40 6.03
C PRO A 361 32.11 25.32 6.02
N ALA A 362 31.52 24.26 6.59
CA ALA A 362 30.07 24.07 6.74
C ALA A 362 29.69 23.88 8.22
N PRO A 363 28.46 24.25 8.64
CA PRO A 363 27.98 23.97 9.99
C PRO A 363 28.00 22.45 10.28
N PRO A 364 28.34 22.01 11.50
CA PRO A 364 28.17 20.62 11.88
C PRO A 364 26.68 20.30 11.98
N TYR A 365 26.14 19.66 10.95
CA TYR A 365 24.75 19.27 10.92
C TYR A 365 24.52 18.00 11.74
N GLY A 366 23.55 18.05 12.65
CA GLY A 366 22.98 16.86 13.26
C GLY A 366 22.04 16.13 12.30
N LEU A 367 21.38 15.08 12.80
CA LEU A 367 20.23 14.47 12.13
C LEU A 367 19.03 15.42 12.22
N PHE A 368 18.21 15.51 11.17
CA PHE A 368 17.01 16.35 11.20
C PHE A 368 15.79 15.50 11.55
N VAL A 369 15.35 15.53 12.80
CA VAL A 369 14.23 14.70 13.29
C VAL A 369 13.30 15.53 14.14
N GLY A 370 11.99 15.40 13.91
CA GLY A 370 10.99 16.15 14.68
C GLY A 370 11.10 17.66 14.51
N GLY A 371 11.50 18.14 13.32
CA GLY A 371 11.61 19.56 13.01
C GLY A 371 12.85 20.27 13.56
N ARG A 372 13.82 19.54 14.11
CA ARG A 372 15.06 20.12 14.66
C ARG A 372 16.29 19.26 14.34
N PHE A 373 17.46 19.89 14.37
CA PHE A 373 18.72 19.18 14.30
C PHE A 373 19.09 18.60 15.68
N GLN A 374 19.43 17.32 15.72
CA GLN A 374 19.82 16.60 16.93
C GLN A 374 21.08 15.76 16.70
N ALA A 375 21.87 15.56 17.74
CA ALA A 375 23.02 14.66 17.66
C ALA A 375 22.56 13.20 17.44
N PRO A 376 23.32 12.40 16.68
CA PRO A 376 22.98 11.00 16.47
C PRO A 376 23.10 10.21 17.77
N GLY A 377 22.29 9.17 17.95
CA GLY A 377 22.31 8.35 19.16
C GLY A 377 23.68 7.74 19.47
N ALA A 378 24.44 7.37 18.45
CA ALA A 378 25.80 6.84 18.56
C ALA A 378 26.90 7.92 18.67
N ARG A 379 26.53 9.21 18.56
CA ARG A 379 27.47 10.36 18.53
C ARG A 379 28.60 10.22 17.49
N SER A 380 28.35 9.51 16.40
CA SER A 380 29.26 9.32 15.28
C SER A 380 29.05 10.39 14.20
N SER A 381 30.12 10.76 13.52
CA SER A 381 30.08 11.66 12.37
C SER A 381 31.12 11.25 11.34
N ARG A 382 30.81 11.41 10.05
CA ARG A 382 31.74 11.16 8.96
C ARG A 382 32.15 12.45 8.24
N PRO A 383 33.40 12.55 7.77
CA PRO A 383 33.81 13.63 6.90
C PRO A 383 33.16 13.48 5.52
N ILE A 384 32.71 14.60 4.97
CA ILE A 384 32.26 14.74 3.58
C ILE A 384 33.34 15.51 2.85
N GLN A 385 33.83 14.92 1.76
CA GLN A 385 34.85 15.52 0.92
C GLN A 385 34.22 16.21 -0.30
N ASP A 386 34.95 17.17 -0.87
CA ASP A 386 34.64 17.76 -2.16
C ASP A 386 35.22 16.91 -3.31
N SER A 387 34.95 17.30 -4.57
CA SER A 387 35.47 16.58 -5.74
C SER A 387 37.01 16.56 -5.84
N SER A 388 37.69 17.42 -5.08
CA SER A 388 39.15 17.51 -5.01
C SER A 388 39.74 16.74 -3.81
N GLY A 389 38.90 16.09 -3.00
CA GLY A 389 39.30 15.34 -1.81
C GLY A 389 39.48 16.19 -0.55
N ASN A 390 39.21 17.50 -0.59
CA ASN A 390 39.29 18.36 0.59
C ASN A 390 38.06 18.20 1.47
N LEU A 391 38.21 18.42 2.78
CA LEU A 391 37.10 18.38 3.72
C LEU A 391 36.10 19.51 3.45
N HIS A 392 34.86 19.15 3.12
CA HIS A 392 33.74 20.06 2.96
C HIS A 392 32.94 20.22 4.26
N GLY A 393 32.69 19.13 4.99
CA GLY A 393 31.82 19.16 6.17
C GLY A 393 31.87 17.87 6.98
N TYR A 394 31.34 17.90 8.18
CA TYR A 394 31.03 16.68 8.95
C TYR A 394 29.52 16.49 8.99
N VAL A 395 29.10 15.24 8.85
CA VAL A 395 27.69 14.87 8.90
C VAL A 395 27.49 13.74 9.91
N ALA A 396 26.45 13.88 10.74
CA ALA A 396 26.06 12.87 11.71
C ALA A 396 25.75 11.52 11.04
N GLU A 397 26.14 10.42 11.69
CA GLU A 397 25.76 9.07 11.26
C GLU A 397 24.69 8.51 12.19
N GLY A 398 23.47 8.40 11.67
CA GLY A 398 22.35 7.77 12.33
C GLY A 398 22.40 6.26 12.24
N GLY A 399 21.76 5.60 13.20
CA GLY A 399 21.54 4.17 13.20
C GLY A 399 20.08 3.78 13.41
N ALA A 400 19.85 2.53 13.76
CA ALA A 400 18.51 1.97 13.99
C ALA A 400 17.66 2.76 15.01
N LYS A 401 18.29 3.29 16.08
CA LYS A 401 17.59 4.10 17.10
C LYS A 401 17.10 5.43 16.54
N ASP A 402 17.90 6.06 15.67
CA ASP A 402 17.54 7.34 15.06
C ASP A 402 16.45 7.17 14.01
N ILE A 403 16.49 6.07 13.23
CA ILE A 403 15.38 5.69 12.34
C ILE A 403 14.09 5.50 13.13
N ARG A 404 14.13 4.78 14.25
CA ARG A 404 12.95 4.60 15.11
C ARG A 404 12.39 5.95 15.58
N GLY A 405 13.24 6.83 16.10
CA GLY A 405 12.81 8.17 16.52
C GLY A 405 12.24 9.02 15.38
N ALA A 406 12.79 8.90 14.17
CA ALA A 406 12.27 9.56 12.97
C ALA A 406 10.89 9.02 12.56
N VAL A 407 10.70 7.71 12.61
CA VAL A 407 9.40 7.07 12.32
C VAL A 407 8.36 7.44 13.37
N GLU A 408 8.73 7.46 14.66
CA GLU A 408 7.85 7.90 15.75
C GLU A 408 7.40 9.35 15.55
N ALA A 409 8.33 10.26 15.22
CA ALA A 409 8.01 11.66 14.94
C ALA A 409 7.09 11.82 13.71
N ALA A 410 7.35 11.07 12.63
CA ALA A 410 6.51 11.05 11.44
C ALA A 410 5.10 10.53 11.76
N HIS A 411 5.01 9.44 12.54
CA HIS A 411 3.73 8.84 12.91
C HIS A 411 2.87 9.78 13.76
N GLN A 412 3.48 10.52 14.69
CA GLN A 412 2.79 11.52 15.50
C GLN A 412 2.27 12.70 14.66
N ALA A 413 3.03 13.13 13.65
CA ALA A 413 2.63 14.24 12.78
C ALA A 413 1.61 13.85 11.70
N ALA A 414 1.53 12.57 11.32
CA ALA A 414 0.75 12.10 10.18
C ALA A 414 -0.76 12.44 10.25
N PRO A 415 -1.50 12.22 11.37
CA PRO A 415 -2.92 12.54 11.42
C PRO A 415 -3.19 14.04 11.24
N GLY A 416 -2.38 14.88 11.88
CA GLY A 416 -2.51 16.34 11.79
C GLY A 416 -2.21 16.86 10.38
N TRP A 417 -1.24 16.25 9.69
CA TRP A 417 -0.87 16.63 8.32
C TRP A 417 -1.87 16.15 7.27
N ALA A 418 -2.32 14.90 7.38
CA ALA A 418 -3.33 14.35 6.48
C ALA A 418 -4.65 15.13 6.55
N GLY A 419 -4.98 15.68 7.72
CA GLY A 419 -6.16 16.53 7.94
C GLY A 419 -6.01 17.98 7.45
N GLN A 420 -4.82 18.44 7.06
CA GLN A 420 -4.65 19.80 6.52
C GLN A 420 -5.36 19.96 5.18
N SER A 421 -5.83 21.18 4.88
CA SER A 421 -6.42 21.47 3.59
C SER A 421 -5.38 21.38 2.46
N PRO A 422 -5.77 20.99 1.23
CA PRO A 422 -4.84 20.94 0.10
C PRO A 422 -4.16 22.30 -0.17
N GLY A 423 -4.88 23.41 0.05
CA GLY A 423 -4.32 24.76 -0.05
C GLY A 423 -3.24 25.07 1.00
N ALA A 424 -3.42 24.61 2.25
CA ALA A 424 -2.39 24.75 3.28
C ALA A 424 -1.13 23.96 2.92
N ARG A 425 -1.29 22.74 2.39
CA ARG A 425 -0.16 21.93 1.90
C ARG A 425 0.58 22.60 0.75
N ALA A 426 -0.17 23.15 -0.21
CA ALA A 426 0.38 23.91 -1.33
C ALA A 426 1.18 25.14 -0.86
N GLY A 427 0.66 25.88 0.11
CA GLY A 427 1.33 27.05 0.68
C GLY A 427 2.72 26.74 1.25
N LEU A 428 2.86 25.62 1.98
CA LEU A 428 4.17 25.20 2.51
C LEU A 428 5.16 24.82 1.40
N LEU A 429 4.69 24.13 0.35
CA LEU A 429 5.55 23.78 -0.79
C LEU A 429 6.04 25.01 -1.56
N TRP A 430 5.19 26.02 -1.74
CA TRP A 430 5.58 27.28 -2.36
C TRP A 430 6.53 28.10 -1.49
N ALA A 431 6.31 28.11 -0.17
CA ALA A 431 7.21 28.75 0.77
C ALA A 431 8.62 28.13 0.70
N LEU A 432 8.69 26.78 0.64
CA LEU A 432 9.96 26.08 0.46
C LEU A 432 10.62 26.43 -0.89
N ALA A 433 9.85 26.47 -1.97
CA ALA A 433 10.36 26.86 -3.28
C ALA A 433 10.98 28.27 -3.26
N ALA A 434 10.30 29.23 -2.64
CA ALA A 434 10.81 30.60 -2.49
C ALA A 434 12.06 30.66 -1.59
N ALA A 435 12.16 29.79 -0.58
CA ALA A 435 13.34 29.71 0.27
C ALA A 435 14.57 29.18 -0.49
N LEU A 436 14.41 28.15 -1.33
CA LEU A 436 15.49 27.65 -2.18
C LEU A 436 16.00 28.71 -3.16
N GLU A 437 15.10 29.49 -3.76
CA GLU A 437 15.49 30.54 -4.71
C GLU A 437 16.27 31.67 -4.07
N ARG A 438 15.88 32.10 -2.85
CA ARG A 438 16.63 33.11 -2.10
C ARG A 438 18.07 32.65 -1.81
N ARG A 439 18.28 31.34 -1.68
CA ARG A 439 19.59 30.72 -1.42
C ARG A 439 20.22 30.10 -2.67
N LYS A 440 19.75 30.46 -3.88
CA LYS A 440 20.20 29.86 -5.14
C LYS A 440 21.71 29.86 -5.29
N SER A 441 22.36 31.01 -5.09
CA SER A 441 23.81 31.16 -5.25
C SER A 441 24.60 30.28 -4.26
N THR A 442 24.13 30.17 -3.02
CA THR A 442 24.75 29.32 -1.99
C THR A 442 24.63 27.85 -2.36
N LEU A 443 23.43 27.38 -2.71
CA LEU A 443 23.19 25.99 -3.09
C LEU A 443 23.95 25.60 -4.37
N ALA A 444 24.01 26.50 -5.36
CA ALA A 444 24.76 26.28 -6.59
C ALA A 444 26.27 26.16 -6.32
N SER A 445 26.84 27.02 -5.46
CA SER A 445 28.25 26.92 -5.07
C SER A 445 28.57 25.63 -4.32
N ARG A 446 27.61 25.08 -3.54
CA ARG A 446 27.77 23.77 -2.87
C ARG A 446 27.81 22.60 -3.85
N LEU A 447 26.96 22.64 -4.87
CA LEU A 447 26.97 21.68 -5.98
C LEU A 447 28.26 21.80 -6.81
N GLU A 448 28.75 23.02 -7.03
CA GLU A 448 30.00 23.27 -7.76
C GLU A 448 31.20 22.59 -7.09
N ARG A 449 31.27 22.65 -5.75
CA ARG A 449 32.30 21.92 -4.98
C ARG A 449 32.22 20.40 -5.13
N GLN A 450 31.11 19.85 -5.60
CA GLN A 450 30.96 18.42 -5.90
C GLN A 450 31.33 18.08 -7.35
N GLY A 451 31.91 19.04 -8.09
CA GLY A 451 32.38 18.85 -9.47
C GLY A 451 31.32 19.13 -10.53
N VAL A 452 30.18 19.70 -10.16
CA VAL A 452 29.14 20.13 -11.12
C VAL A 452 29.49 21.50 -11.68
N GLU A 453 29.37 21.72 -12.99
CA GLU A 453 29.56 23.04 -13.58
C GLU A 453 28.57 24.05 -12.95
N LEU A 454 29.02 25.25 -12.59
CA LEU A 454 28.19 26.28 -11.93
C LEU A 454 26.85 26.52 -12.65
N LYS A 455 26.88 26.59 -14.00
CA LYS A 455 25.66 26.78 -14.81
C LYS A 455 24.67 25.62 -14.66
N ALA A 456 25.17 24.38 -14.63
CA ALA A 456 24.36 23.20 -14.40
C ALA A 456 23.84 23.14 -12.96
N ALA A 457 24.67 23.50 -11.99
CA ALA A 457 24.30 23.59 -10.57
C ALA A 457 23.17 24.62 -10.34
N GLU A 458 23.27 25.80 -10.95
CA GLU A 458 22.20 26.79 -10.91
C GLU A 458 20.89 26.27 -11.53
N ALA A 459 21.00 25.58 -12.67
CA ALA A 459 19.84 24.98 -13.33
C ALA A 459 19.18 23.89 -12.48
N GLU A 460 19.96 23.09 -11.73
CA GLU A 460 19.46 22.09 -10.79
C GLU A 460 18.63 22.72 -9.66
N VAL A 461 19.14 23.81 -9.06
CA VAL A 461 18.44 24.53 -7.98
C VAL A 461 17.14 25.13 -8.48
N GLU A 462 17.17 25.80 -9.64
CA GLU A 462 15.97 26.36 -10.25
C GLU A 462 14.94 25.29 -10.60
N LEU A 463 15.39 24.16 -11.14
CA LEU A 463 14.50 23.06 -11.46
C LEU A 463 13.86 22.49 -10.20
N SER A 464 14.62 22.34 -9.12
CA SER A 464 14.12 21.91 -7.81
C SER A 464 13.03 22.84 -7.28
N ALA A 465 13.23 24.16 -7.35
CA ALA A 465 12.21 25.14 -6.98
C ALA A 465 10.97 25.05 -7.89
N ARG A 466 11.14 24.84 -9.20
CA ARG A 466 10.02 24.59 -10.13
C ARG A 466 9.23 23.33 -9.77
N ARG A 467 9.89 22.24 -9.35
CA ARG A 467 9.22 21.00 -8.91
C ARG A 467 8.33 21.24 -7.70
N LEU A 468 8.83 21.95 -6.69
CA LEU A 468 8.03 22.31 -5.51
C LEU A 468 6.80 23.14 -5.88
N ARG A 469 6.95 24.11 -6.78
CA ARG A 469 5.81 24.89 -7.26
C ARG A 469 4.78 24.08 -8.00
N ALA A 470 5.22 23.22 -8.91
CA ALA A 470 4.34 22.36 -9.69
C ALA A 470 3.55 21.41 -8.77
N TRP A 471 4.20 20.81 -7.78
CA TRP A 471 3.52 19.96 -6.80
C TRP A 471 2.61 20.74 -5.86
N GLY A 472 2.97 21.96 -5.47
CA GLY A 472 2.08 22.87 -4.75
C GLY A 472 0.81 23.20 -5.55
N ALA A 473 0.95 23.51 -6.84
CA ALA A 473 -0.19 23.77 -7.72
C ALA A 473 -1.07 22.52 -7.89
N ARG A 474 -0.47 21.33 -8.05
CA ARG A 474 -1.21 20.04 -8.10
C ARG A 474 -1.93 19.73 -6.80
N ALA A 475 -1.31 20.01 -5.65
CA ALA A 475 -1.93 19.86 -4.34
C ALA A 475 -3.14 20.81 -4.21
N GLN A 476 -3.00 22.07 -4.59
CA GLN A 476 -4.11 23.02 -4.54
C GLN A 476 -5.25 22.62 -5.48
N ALA A 477 -4.93 22.12 -6.68
CA ALA A 477 -5.90 21.64 -7.65
C ALA A 477 -6.47 20.24 -7.32
N GLN A 478 -6.02 19.61 -6.23
CA GLN A 478 -6.45 18.27 -5.84
C GLN A 478 -7.92 18.28 -5.42
N GLY A 479 -8.81 17.91 -6.36
CA GLY A 479 -10.22 17.65 -6.11
C GLY A 479 -10.51 16.16 -5.92
N HIS A 480 -11.63 15.85 -5.27
CA HIS A 480 -12.21 14.51 -5.28
C HIS A 480 -13.06 14.32 -6.53
N THR A 481 -12.92 13.18 -7.21
CA THR A 481 -13.75 12.87 -8.38
C THR A 481 -15.01 12.16 -7.92
N LEU A 482 -16.18 12.74 -8.19
CA LEU A 482 -17.47 12.04 -8.10
C LEU A 482 -17.69 11.31 -9.42
N GLN A 483 -17.86 9.99 -9.35
CA GLN A 483 -18.25 9.15 -10.48
C GLN A 483 -19.67 8.67 -10.25
N VAL A 484 -20.53 8.74 -11.27
CA VAL A 484 -21.87 8.17 -11.18
C VAL A 484 -21.77 6.72 -11.69
N SER A 485 -21.89 5.75 -10.79
CA SER A 485 -22.04 4.35 -11.19
C SER A 485 -23.49 4.06 -11.55
N GLY A 486 -23.73 3.06 -12.41
CA GLY A 486 -25.08 2.63 -12.76
C GLY A 486 -25.84 1.94 -11.62
N LEU A 487 -25.19 1.67 -10.49
CA LEU A 487 -25.72 0.89 -9.37
C LEU A 487 -25.76 1.74 -8.09
N ARG A 488 -26.98 1.90 -7.52
CA ARG A 488 -27.25 2.45 -6.16
C ARG A 488 -26.46 3.70 -5.76
N GLY A 489 -26.34 4.67 -6.68
CA GLY A 489 -25.82 6.00 -6.37
C GLY A 489 -24.39 6.26 -6.85
N PRO A 490 -23.77 7.37 -6.40
CA PRO A 490 -22.48 7.79 -6.89
C PRO A 490 -21.34 7.23 -6.02
N VAL A 491 -20.17 7.15 -6.64
CA VAL A 491 -18.92 6.74 -5.99
C VAL A 491 -17.98 7.92 -5.92
N LEU A 492 -17.53 8.22 -4.70
CA LEU A 492 -16.44 9.16 -4.47
C LEU A 492 -15.11 8.42 -4.58
N ARG A 493 -14.30 8.82 -5.57
CA ARG A 493 -12.92 8.36 -5.69
C ARG A 493 -12.01 9.31 -4.92
N LEU A 494 -11.57 8.85 -3.76
CA LEU A 494 -10.69 9.58 -2.85
C LEU A 494 -9.23 9.19 -3.12
N ARG A 495 -8.32 10.15 -2.93
CA ARG A 495 -6.86 9.92 -2.98
C ARG A 495 -6.32 10.17 -1.58
N GLU A 496 -6.07 9.09 -0.85
CA GLU A 496 -5.61 9.14 0.53
C GLU A 496 -4.08 9.03 0.60
N PRO A 497 -3.43 9.68 1.59
CA PRO A 497 -2.02 9.45 1.86
C PRO A 497 -1.78 8.00 2.28
N LEU A 498 -0.57 7.52 2.02
CA LEU A 498 -0.10 6.21 2.47
C LEU A 498 0.19 6.20 3.99
N GLY A 499 0.59 7.35 4.54
CA GLY A 499 0.96 7.51 5.95
C GLY A 499 2.39 7.98 6.11
N VAL A 500 3.22 7.17 6.77
CA VAL A 500 4.67 7.34 6.88
C VAL A 500 5.34 6.69 5.65
N LEU A 501 5.91 7.54 4.80
CA LEU A 501 6.64 7.14 3.60
C LEU A 501 8.15 7.25 3.86
N ALA A 502 8.85 6.12 3.78
CA ALA A 502 10.29 6.10 3.80
C ALA A 502 10.85 6.32 2.38
N VAL A 503 11.91 7.11 2.25
CA VAL A 503 12.56 7.38 0.97
C VAL A 503 14.08 7.28 1.12
N VAL A 504 14.72 6.46 0.31
CA VAL A 504 16.17 6.43 0.17
C VAL A 504 16.50 7.07 -1.17
N CYS A 505 17.18 8.21 -1.13
CA CYS A 505 17.53 9.01 -2.29
C CYS A 505 18.75 8.44 -3.02
N PRO A 506 18.86 8.67 -4.34
CA PRO A 506 20.04 8.31 -5.10
C PRO A 506 21.19 9.29 -4.83
N ASP A 507 22.39 8.93 -5.30
CA ASP A 507 23.55 9.82 -5.29
C ASP A 507 23.57 10.79 -6.48
N GLU A 508 22.89 10.47 -7.58
CA GLU A 508 22.75 11.38 -8.70
C GLU A 508 21.76 12.51 -8.38
N TRP A 509 22.03 13.72 -8.90
CA TRP A 509 21.16 14.89 -8.73
C TRP A 509 20.76 15.12 -7.26
N PRO A 510 21.73 15.29 -6.34
CA PRO A 510 21.50 15.16 -4.90
C PRO A 510 20.46 16.16 -4.35
N LEU A 511 20.33 17.35 -4.95
CA LEU A 511 19.29 18.29 -4.57
C LEU A 511 17.98 18.00 -5.30
N LEU A 512 18.03 17.84 -6.63
CA LEU A 512 16.84 17.69 -7.45
C LEU A 512 16.10 16.38 -7.19
N ALA A 513 16.79 15.25 -7.04
CA ALA A 513 16.18 13.97 -6.71
C ALA A 513 15.54 14.01 -5.32
N PHE A 514 16.24 14.59 -4.32
CA PHE A 514 15.71 14.77 -2.98
C PHE A 514 14.39 15.57 -3.00
N VAL A 515 14.38 16.72 -3.68
CA VAL A 515 13.19 17.58 -3.78
C VAL A 515 12.07 16.92 -4.61
N SER A 516 12.42 16.24 -5.70
CA SER A 516 11.45 15.58 -6.59
C SER A 516 10.72 14.41 -5.93
N LEU A 517 11.33 13.80 -4.90
CA LEU A 517 10.70 12.76 -4.08
C LEU A 517 9.96 13.33 -2.86
N LEU A 518 10.50 14.38 -2.24
CA LEU A 518 9.89 15.07 -1.10
C LEU A 518 8.56 15.75 -1.46
N ALA A 519 8.55 16.51 -2.56
CA ALA A 519 7.43 17.33 -2.98
C ALA A 519 6.11 16.55 -3.19
N PRO A 520 6.06 15.46 -4.00
CA PRO A 520 4.83 14.68 -4.17
C PRO A 520 4.37 14.01 -2.88
N ALA A 521 5.31 13.51 -2.06
CA ALA A 521 4.98 12.87 -0.81
C ALA A 521 4.23 13.82 0.13
N LEU A 522 4.76 15.03 0.33
CA LEU A 522 4.13 16.06 1.15
C LEU A 522 2.85 16.61 0.52
N ALA A 523 2.81 16.81 -0.80
CA ALA A 523 1.63 17.26 -1.54
C ALA A 523 0.41 16.35 -1.31
N CYS A 524 0.64 15.03 -1.32
CA CYS A 524 -0.39 14.02 -1.06
C CYS A 524 -0.75 13.85 0.43
N GLY A 525 -0.08 14.53 1.35
CA GLY A 525 -0.35 14.46 2.79
C GLY A 525 0.40 13.35 3.54
N ASN A 526 1.47 12.80 2.96
CA ASN A 526 2.34 11.86 3.68
C ASN A 526 3.32 12.59 4.59
N THR A 527 3.74 11.91 5.65
CA THR A 527 4.95 12.28 6.40
C THR A 527 6.11 11.45 5.89
N VAL A 528 7.31 12.01 5.89
CA VAL A 528 8.47 11.37 5.26
C VAL A 528 9.62 11.14 6.23
N VAL A 529 10.28 9.99 6.05
CA VAL A 529 11.59 9.69 6.64
C VAL A 529 12.54 9.42 5.49
N MET A 530 13.52 10.30 5.31
CA MET A 530 14.40 10.30 4.14
C MET A 530 15.84 10.00 4.52
N VAL A 531 16.50 9.16 3.72
CA VAL A 531 17.95 8.99 3.71
C VAL A 531 18.45 9.71 2.47
N PRO A 532 19.20 10.83 2.61
CA PRO A 532 19.67 11.60 1.47
C PRO A 532 20.85 10.90 0.79
N SER A 533 21.38 11.48 -0.28
CA SER A 533 22.60 11.00 -0.94
C SER A 533 23.73 10.76 0.06
N ALA A 534 24.41 9.62 -0.08
CA ALA A 534 25.60 9.30 0.69
C ALA A 534 26.80 10.13 0.24
N ALA A 535 26.89 10.45 -1.06
CA ALA A 535 27.94 11.30 -1.61
C ALA A 535 27.79 12.78 -1.19
N CYS A 536 26.58 13.35 -1.34
CA CYS A 536 26.33 14.77 -1.07
C CYS A 536 25.12 15.02 -0.13
N PRO A 537 25.22 14.65 1.16
CA PRO A 537 24.13 14.84 2.12
C PRO A 537 23.91 16.31 2.54
N LEU A 538 24.93 17.17 2.41
CA LEU A 538 24.90 18.55 2.93
C LEU A 538 23.80 19.40 2.29
N LEU A 539 23.50 19.21 1.00
CA LEU A 539 22.44 19.94 0.31
C LEU A 539 21.06 19.63 0.92
N ALA A 540 20.79 18.35 1.19
CA ALA A 540 19.54 17.95 1.84
C ALA A 540 19.42 18.56 3.25
N LEU A 541 20.51 18.64 4.00
CA LEU A 541 20.54 19.25 5.34
C LEU A 541 20.35 20.77 5.28
N GLU A 542 20.89 21.45 4.26
CA GLU A 542 20.61 22.87 4.02
C GLU A 542 19.12 23.09 3.70
N VAL A 543 18.48 22.24 2.90
CA VAL A 543 17.02 22.27 2.69
C VAL A 543 16.26 22.06 4.02
N CYS A 544 16.75 21.16 4.88
CA CYS A 544 16.16 20.92 6.19
C CYS A 544 16.17 22.16 7.11
N GLN A 545 17.13 23.08 6.96
CA GLN A 545 17.11 24.34 7.69
C GLN A 545 15.89 25.19 7.34
N ASP A 546 15.54 25.28 6.05
CA ASP A 546 14.32 25.98 5.64
C ASP A 546 13.09 25.24 6.16
N ILE A 547 13.07 23.91 6.05
CA ILE A 547 11.97 23.08 6.55
C ILE A 547 11.75 23.29 8.05
N ALA A 548 12.81 23.38 8.85
CA ALA A 548 12.73 23.63 10.30
C ALA A 548 11.96 24.93 10.64
N THR A 549 12.04 25.94 9.77
CA THR A 549 11.37 27.23 9.98
C THR A 549 9.96 27.29 9.39
N LEU A 550 9.70 26.51 8.35
CA LEU A 550 8.47 26.61 7.56
C LEU A 550 7.44 25.52 7.90
N PHE A 551 7.88 24.31 8.23
CA PHE A 551 7.02 23.14 8.36
C PHE A 551 6.77 22.77 9.82
N PRO A 552 5.58 22.23 10.15
CA PRO A 552 5.36 21.55 11.41
C PRO A 552 6.40 20.45 11.69
N ALA A 553 6.69 20.24 12.98
CA ALA A 553 7.61 19.21 13.43
C ALA A 553 7.15 17.81 12.97
N GLY A 554 8.10 16.99 12.51
CA GLY A 554 7.88 15.59 12.16
C GLY A 554 7.38 15.34 10.72
N LEU A 555 7.05 16.37 9.93
CA LEU A 555 6.59 16.18 8.55
C LEU A 555 7.67 15.62 7.63
N ALA A 556 8.88 16.14 7.75
CA ALA A 556 10.06 15.63 7.08
C ALA A 556 11.13 15.34 8.13
N ASN A 557 11.69 14.14 8.07
CA ASN A 557 12.75 13.69 8.94
C ASN A 557 13.88 13.17 8.05
N VAL A 558 15.10 13.66 8.21
CA VAL A 558 16.26 13.29 7.40
C VAL A 558 17.32 12.66 8.28
N VAL A 559 17.65 11.41 7.98
CA VAL A 559 18.66 10.64 8.70
C VAL A 559 19.80 10.32 7.73
N THR A 560 20.97 10.88 8.01
CA THR A 560 22.21 10.62 7.28
C THR A 560 22.98 9.46 7.92
N GLY A 561 23.74 8.70 7.13
CA GLY A 561 24.54 7.56 7.62
C GLY A 561 24.86 6.60 6.48
N ASP A 562 25.28 5.39 6.83
CA ASP A 562 25.48 4.30 5.87
C ASP A 562 24.14 3.93 5.21
N GLN A 563 24.10 3.99 3.87
CA GLN A 563 22.87 3.84 3.11
C GLN A 563 22.27 2.44 3.26
N ASP A 564 23.08 1.40 3.25
CA ASP A 564 22.63 0.00 3.34
C ASP A 564 22.11 -0.31 4.75
N HIS A 565 22.79 0.16 5.80
CA HIS A 565 22.35 0.03 7.18
C HIS A 565 21.01 0.72 7.43
N LEU A 566 20.87 1.97 6.98
CA LEU A 566 19.62 2.73 7.15
C LEU A 566 18.49 2.14 6.31
N THR A 567 18.79 1.67 5.08
CA THR A 567 17.84 0.95 4.22
C THR A 567 17.35 -0.32 4.91
N ARG A 568 18.24 -1.10 5.54
CA ARG A 568 17.86 -2.27 6.33
C ARG A 568 16.86 -1.90 7.42
N CYS A 569 17.17 -0.86 8.19
CA CYS A 569 16.33 -0.40 9.30
C CYS A 569 14.94 0.03 8.81
N LEU A 570 14.86 0.79 7.71
CA LEU A 570 13.60 1.27 7.14
C LEU A 570 12.76 0.15 6.52
N ALA A 571 13.38 -0.75 5.77
CA ALA A 571 12.67 -1.82 5.06
C ALA A 571 12.04 -2.84 6.03
N LEU A 572 12.73 -3.16 7.13
CA LEU A 572 12.24 -4.08 8.16
C LEU A 572 11.26 -3.43 9.15
N HIS A 573 11.17 -2.09 9.19
CA HIS A 573 10.29 -1.37 10.10
C HIS A 573 8.81 -1.69 9.82
N GLN A 574 8.05 -2.02 10.87
CA GLN A 574 6.62 -2.37 10.74
C GLN A 574 5.72 -1.13 10.61
N ASP A 575 6.08 -0.03 11.28
CA ASP A 575 5.33 1.24 11.22
C ASP A 575 5.64 2.12 10.00
N VAL A 576 6.43 1.63 9.03
CA VAL A 576 6.61 2.30 7.73
C VAL A 576 5.58 1.74 6.77
N GLN A 577 4.71 2.60 6.23
CA GLN A 577 3.60 2.18 5.36
C GLN A 577 4.02 1.99 3.91
N ALA A 578 5.06 2.69 3.44
CA ALA A 578 5.59 2.55 2.08
C ALA A 578 7.07 2.90 2.04
N LEU A 579 7.81 2.34 1.09
CA LEU A 579 9.24 2.60 0.94
C LEU A 579 9.62 2.84 -0.52
N TRP A 580 10.20 4.00 -0.80
CA TRP A 580 10.84 4.30 -2.07
C TRP A 580 12.35 4.17 -1.92
N TYR A 581 12.99 3.45 -2.84
CA TYR A 581 14.41 3.19 -2.78
C TYR A 581 15.06 3.42 -4.14
N PHE A 582 15.91 4.43 -4.19
CA PHE A 582 16.69 4.80 -5.36
C PHE A 582 18.17 4.63 -5.00
N GLY A 583 18.73 3.47 -5.34
CA GLY A 583 20.10 3.14 -5.01
C GLY A 583 20.54 1.87 -5.70
N SER A 584 21.45 1.14 -5.07
CA SER A 584 22.05 -0.07 -5.64
C SER A 584 21.04 -1.17 -5.99
N ALA A 585 21.38 -2.02 -6.96
CA ALA A 585 20.60 -3.21 -7.28
C ALA A 585 20.45 -4.16 -6.08
N GLN A 586 21.52 -4.31 -5.28
CA GLN A 586 21.51 -5.14 -4.07
C GLN A 586 20.52 -4.61 -3.04
N GLY A 587 20.58 -3.31 -2.71
CA GLY A 587 19.62 -2.72 -1.78
C GLY A 587 18.17 -2.79 -2.30
N SER A 588 17.96 -2.68 -3.61
CA SER A 588 16.63 -2.87 -4.22
C SER A 588 16.10 -4.29 -3.99
N GLN A 589 16.94 -5.31 -4.19
CA GLN A 589 16.60 -6.71 -3.91
C GLN A 589 16.30 -6.93 -2.42
N PHE A 590 17.09 -6.33 -1.51
CA PHE A 590 16.83 -6.41 -0.08
C PHE A 590 15.50 -5.75 0.31
N VAL A 591 15.22 -4.55 -0.21
CA VAL A 591 13.96 -3.82 0.05
C VAL A 591 12.76 -4.62 -0.41
N GLU A 592 12.81 -5.21 -1.60
CA GLU A 592 11.73 -6.06 -2.10
C GLU A 592 11.52 -7.29 -1.19
N TRP A 593 12.60 -7.94 -0.75
CA TRP A 593 12.53 -9.09 0.15
C TRP A 593 11.99 -8.73 1.54
N ALA A 594 12.53 -7.68 2.17
CA ALA A 594 12.17 -7.23 3.52
C ALA A 594 10.72 -6.71 3.59
N SER A 595 10.21 -6.13 2.49
CA SER A 595 8.82 -5.67 2.42
C SER A 595 7.80 -6.78 2.62
N ALA A 596 8.17 -8.07 2.47
CA ALA A 596 7.28 -9.19 2.75
C ALA A 596 6.84 -9.30 4.22
N GLY A 597 7.46 -8.57 5.16
CA GLY A 597 7.04 -8.53 6.56
C GLY A 597 5.62 -8.02 6.75
N ASN A 598 5.40 -6.73 6.45
CA ASN A 598 4.08 -6.06 6.53
C ASN A 598 3.45 -5.81 5.14
N LEU A 599 4.04 -6.35 4.08
CA LEU A 599 3.61 -6.18 2.69
C LEU A 599 3.49 -4.71 2.24
N LYS A 600 4.30 -3.83 2.84
CA LYS A 600 4.37 -2.42 2.46
C LYS A 600 4.64 -2.30 0.95
N PRO A 601 3.91 -1.45 0.21
CA PRO A 601 4.27 -1.14 -1.17
C PRO A 601 5.68 -0.56 -1.21
N VAL A 602 6.48 -1.05 -2.15
CA VAL A 602 7.80 -0.47 -2.43
C VAL A 602 7.90 -0.04 -3.88
N TRP A 603 8.77 0.95 -4.09
CA TRP A 603 9.16 1.41 -5.41
C TRP A 603 10.67 1.50 -5.47
N VAL A 604 11.29 0.66 -6.30
CA VAL A 604 12.75 0.49 -6.34
C VAL A 604 13.31 0.84 -7.72
N SER A 605 14.46 1.50 -7.76
CA SER A 605 15.18 1.82 -9.01
C SER A 605 15.89 0.61 -9.62
N ARG A 606 16.17 -0.43 -8.82
CA ARG A 606 16.90 -1.65 -9.23
C ARG A 606 18.31 -1.36 -9.73
N GLY A 607 18.94 -0.28 -9.25
CA GLY A 607 20.26 0.15 -9.71
C GLY A 607 20.26 0.90 -11.05
N CYS A 608 19.11 1.13 -11.66
CA CYS A 608 19.01 1.93 -12.87
C CYS A 608 18.91 3.42 -12.51
N PRO A 609 19.70 4.30 -13.14
CA PRO A 609 19.56 5.74 -12.95
C PRO A 609 18.22 6.21 -13.54
N ARG A 610 17.69 7.29 -12.96
CA ARG A 610 16.45 7.94 -13.40
C ARG A 610 16.77 9.34 -13.93
N ALA A 611 16.12 9.75 -15.01
CA ALA A 611 16.31 11.07 -15.61
C ALA A 611 15.51 12.15 -14.82
N TRP A 612 16.06 12.61 -13.70
CA TRP A 612 15.40 13.56 -12.79
C TRP A 612 15.15 14.95 -13.41
N ASP A 613 15.98 15.34 -14.37
CA ASP A 613 15.86 16.56 -15.15
C ASP A 613 14.65 16.53 -16.09
N GLN A 614 14.32 15.35 -16.64
CA GLN A 614 13.20 15.15 -17.55
C GLN A 614 11.87 15.15 -16.80
N GLU A 615 10.86 15.83 -17.35
CA GLU A 615 9.56 15.98 -16.68
C GLU A 615 8.82 14.64 -16.52
N ALA A 616 8.90 13.76 -17.53
CA ALA A 616 8.23 12.46 -17.52
C ALA A 616 8.65 11.57 -16.34
N GLU A 617 9.93 11.60 -15.97
CA GLU A 617 10.48 10.78 -14.89
C GLU A 617 10.64 11.56 -13.57
N GLY A 618 11.10 12.81 -13.61
CA GLY A 618 11.34 13.64 -12.42
C GLY A 618 10.13 14.37 -11.86
N ALA A 619 9.04 14.54 -12.62
CA ALA A 619 7.82 15.22 -12.17
C ALA A 619 6.52 14.61 -12.71
N GLY A 620 6.61 13.41 -13.28
CA GLY A 620 5.50 12.76 -13.95
C GLY A 620 4.35 12.36 -13.02
N PRO A 621 3.21 11.96 -13.59
CA PRO A 621 2.05 11.50 -12.82
C PRO A 621 2.33 10.26 -11.98
N GLU A 622 3.35 9.45 -12.34
CA GLU A 622 3.77 8.26 -11.58
C GLU A 622 4.05 8.60 -10.10
N LEU A 623 4.75 9.70 -9.84
CA LEU A 623 5.08 10.13 -8.47
C LEU A 623 3.82 10.36 -7.63
N GLY A 624 2.78 10.98 -8.22
CA GLY A 624 1.50 11.22 -7.55
C GLY A 624 0.66 9.95 -7.38
N LEU A 625 0.74 9.03 -8.35
CA LEU A 625 0.12 7.71 -8.27
C LEU A 625 0.76 6.88 -7.16
N ARG A 626 2.09 6.90 -7.02
CA ARG A 626 2.86 6.17 -6.01
C ARG A 626 2.81 6.82 -4.63
N ALA A 627 2.50 8.11 -4.51
CA ALA A 627 2.44 8.84 -3.24
C ALA A 627 1.08 8.77 -2.53
N ALA A 628 0.04 8.27 -3.19
CA ALA A 628 -1.29 8.16 -2.60
C ALA A 628 -1.95 6.86 -3.04
N ARG A 629 -2.85 6.35 -2.21
CA ARG A 629 -3.73 5.24 -2.58
C ARG A 629 -5.09 5.78 -2.98
N THR A 630 -5.77 5.03 -3.84
CA THR A 630 -7.17 5.30 -4.15
C THR A 630 -8.03 4.74 -3.02
N LYS A 631 -9.23 5.28 -2.85
CA LYS A 631 -10.28 4.68 -2.04
C LYS A 631 -11.61 4.98 -2.71
N ALA A 632 -12.40 3.93 -2.91
CA ALA A 632 -13.75 4.06 -3.47
C ALA A 632 -14.76 4.09 -2.32
N LEU A 633 -15.45 5.21 -2.16
CA LEU A 633 -16.54 5.37 -1.20
C LEU A 633 -17.87 5.40 -1.95
N TRP A 634 -18.66 4.35 -1.81
CA TRP A 634 -19.98 4.24 -2.40
C TRP A 634 -21.01 4.91 -1.51
N LEU A 635 -21.74 5.86 -2.07
CA LEU A 635 -22.76 6.60 -1.35
C LEU A 635 -24.15 6.10 -1.74
N PRO A 636 -25.09 6.04 -0.80
CA PRO A 636 -26.48 5.81 -1.13
C PRO A 636 -26.99 7.02 -1.94
N MET A 637 -27.79 6.73 -2.96
CA MET A 637 -28.70 7.69 -3.56
C MET A 637 -30.09 7.08 -3.44
N GLY A 638 -31.09 7.89 -3.07
CA GLY A 638 -32.48 7.45 -3.14
C GLY A 638 -32.83 7.06 -4.58
N ASP A 639 -33.74 6.11 -4.71
CA ASP A 639 -34.31 5.73 -6.01
C ASP A 639 -35.10 6.89 -6.65
#